data_AF-A0A1J0U007-F1
#
_entry.id   AF-A0A1J0U007-F1
#
_cell.length_a   1.000
_cell.length_b   1.000
_cell.length_c   1.000
_cell.angle_alpha   90.00
_cell.angle_beta   90.00
_cell.angle_gamma   90.00
#
_symmetry.space_group_name_H-M   'P 1'
#
loop_
_entity.id
_entity.type
_entity.pdbx_description
1 polymer ?
#
loop_
_entity_poly.entity_id
_entity_poly.type
_entity_poly.pdbx_seq_one_letter_code
_entity_poly.pdbx_strand_id
1 'polypeptide(L)'
;MIKEDKTNNILKSSSPIRRKLSRKTNLKIFAIIGTVAIAAGLGGVIYSVVAPSSYHNKNPWANATLLDNKITRMINLQLSKPLIDLNGDPDPKHLPTYVSFNVGEKDGIDIYANLDNIKIIQEIFAKKDWIKNNLSIVETMLQGTGAILSGTQIIYQGNRLNLILRPKILTYPYNDDDKYGLVTVTPVDKDRGLFTYKIRFALQLIGTDNVGYYVDLNKTFDYTYDTTQATTPTWLNLSQMLNLMSNSKIAMLVQKYGIALDTSNETILNALLTEYYPMAKDDNSIIINEQVVNKDGAPFAAITDNPSASNLVLNVKYNSKKFNSLQQFGASLFDYHRNNYGAIANIFTKIGIKMPTFTNVKNSYDLYDRNTDQTFLNGAMRNERVNSYQGYIKEMGLESDNVSDNFDYENNDFSQYVWGSEHQIFYNEVLIQFLNINNNGLPDKVNRDPTKMYYDQQSYTDRSINYQEFNLVDNVKDVIENVQYDDSEREIDLRLTNKITAIKTSLKSYLLEKLNNQYININNIVKDITVGVGANATTIMGTSFNKQPPINGMLRGNNNKVYQDKLLSLPKIIIKVQFSYDGTIGNLYDLSYEYEIPTKVVKDPRGVDKNSLSVLQSNFALSKRYTTLDSTKELYNDYQQTITQVANEWEHNHPTGSGQPGDNYPVEISRSNSFNIAVNEVRVGRYNNTNLRVGTYNATIVATKDSLNYQGSFKTGVIHVTAAPISAISLSHLVVDSSWTQQDVYREIQRRILAQARSRGLNLNESDFRISGISENSLIKLRTGNKTITITALGNDNVVTGMATFNLIVNPVSISKYYDKTNPGAQKVGSSVQNVISIIMNQLKEAINKDGYNINDIINYFTIVITDTNGRRLNDSDIFQTPGTYWYDIEVTAMGGSKYFNGIIQHIFVVEK
;
A
#
# COMPACT_ATOMS: atom_id res chain seq x y z
N MET A 1 -11.94 -5.86 54.34
CA MET A 1 -11.01 -5.99 53.20
C MET A 1 -11.07 -4.68 52.42
N ILE A 2 -9.99 -3.87 52.47
CA ILE A 2 -9.63 -2.66 51.66
C ILE A 2 -10.66 -1.47 51.72
N LYS A 3 -10.39 -0.36 52.45
CA LYS A 3 -9.68 0.92 52.08
C LYS A 3 -10.35 1.68 50.92
N GLU A 4 -10.58 3.01 50.88
CA GLU A 4 -10.13 4.25 51.54
C GLU A 4 -11.25 5.32 51.28
N ASP A 5 -11.81 6.01 52.29
CA ASP A 5 -11.50 7.36 52.84
C ASP A 5 -11.48 8.54 51.81
N LYS A 6 -12.45 9.50 51.82
CA LYS A 6 -12.70 10.66 52.74
C LYS A 6 -11.68 11.81 52.52
N THR A 7 -11.97 13.13 52.51
CA THR A 7 -13.10 13.96 52.99
C THR A 7 -12.89 15.45 52.61
N ASN A 8 -14.02 16.19 52.50
CA ASN A 8 -14.37 17.54 53.00
C ASN A 8 -13.47 18.81 52.81
N ASN A 9 -14.03 19.77 52.07
CA ASN A 9 -14.69 21.02 52.53
C ASN A 9 -14.10 21.92 53.66
N ILE A 10 -14.08 23.23 53.35
CA ILE A 10 -14.63 24.38 54.12
C ILE A 10 -13.70 25.39 54.87
N LEU A 11 -13.80 26.66 54.39
CA LEU A 11 -13.90 27.99 55.06
C LEU A 11 -12.75 28.68 55.83
N LYS A 12 -12.69 29.99 55.53
CA LYS A 12 -12.65 31.19 56.41
C LYS A 12 -11.33 31.91 56.69
N SER A 13 -11.48 33.23 56.52
CA SER A 13 -10.61 34.35 56.86
C SER A 13 -10.28 34.48 58.35
N SER A 14 -9.28 35.35 58.61
CA SER A 14 -8.94 36.12 59.83
C SER A 14 -7.92 35.52 60.82
N SER A 15 -6.65 35.90 60.63
CA SER A 15 -5.76 36.73 61.51
C SER A 15 -5.95 36.74 63.05
N PRO A 16 -4.96 37.23 63.84
CA PRO A 16 -3.49 37.03 63.81
C PRO A 16 -2.83 36.99 65.22
N ILE A 17 -1.70 36.29 65.45
CA ILE A 17 -0.74 36.68 66.53
C ILE A 17 0.73 36.52 66.12
N ARG A 18 1.25 37.61 65.55
CA ARG A 18 2.48 38.34 65.94
C ARG A 18 3.76 37.55 66.33
N ARG A 19 4.64 37.39 65.34
CA ARG A 19 5.95 38.08 65.39
C ARG A 19 6.09 38.98 64.17
N LYS A 20 6.29 40.28 64.40
CA LYS A 20 6.51 41.28 63.34
C LYS A 20 7.87 40.99 62.67
N LEU A 21 7.84 40.50 61.44
CA LEU A 21 8.93 40.70 60.48
C LEU A 21 8.52 41.86 59.56
N SER A 22 9.38 42.86 59.46
CA SER A 22 9.08 44.15 58.82
C SER A 22 8.82 44.03 57.30
N ARG A 23 8.16 45.03 56.70
CA ARG A 23 8.00 45.17 55.23
C ARG A 23 9.34 45.15 54.47
N LYS A 24 10.48 45.40 55.15
CA LYS A 24 11.84 45.25 54.60
C LYS A 24 12.30 43.78 54.47
N THR A 25 11.64 42.80 55.08
CA THR A 25 12.02 41.38 55.00
C THR A 25 11.27 40.62 53.89
N ASN A 26 9.99 40.92 53.65
CA ASN A 26 9.26 40.32 52.51
C ASN A 26 9.71 40.88 51.16
N LEU A 27 10.13 42.16 51.09
CA LEU A 27 10.79 42.68 49.89
C LEU A 27 12.14 41.99 49.66
N LYS A 28 12.84 41.56 50.71
CA LYS A 28 14.11 40.80 50.59
C LYS A 28 13.89 39.34 50.18
N ILE A 29 12.82 38.67 50.59
CA ILE A 29 12.54 37.28 50.16
C ILE A 29 11.99 37.25 48.72
N PHE A 30 11.13 38.21 48.33
CA PHE A 30 10.73 38.36 46.92
C PHE A 30 11.87 38.86 46.04
N ALA A 31 12.77 39.70 46.55
CA ALA A 31 14.03 39.99 45.87
C ALA A 31 14.90 38.73 45.79
N ILE A 32 15.00 37.85 46.79
CA ILE A 32 15.86 36.65 46.69
C ILE A 32 15.30 35.63 45.69
N ILE A 33 13.98 35.38 45.63
CA ILE A 33 13.41 34.44 44.64
C ILE A 33 13.40 35.07 43.24
N GLY A 34 13.17 36.38 43.12
CA GLY A 34 13.36 37.12 41.86
C GLY A 34 14.82 37.19 41.41
N THR A 35 15.77 37.27 42.34
CA THR A 35 17.22 37.27 42.07
C THR A 35 17.74 35.88 41.77
N VAL A 36 17.16 34.76 42.23
CA VAL A 36 17.59 33.42 41.79
C VAL A 36 17.11 33.12 40.36
N ALA A 37 15.93 33.59 39.96
CA ALA A 37 15.46 33.48 38.57
C ALA A 37 16.17 34.47 37.62
N ILE A 38 16.57 35.66 38.09
CA ILE A 38 17.34 36.63 37.31
C ILE A 38 18.86 36.36 37.37
N ALA A 39 19.41 35.71 38.42
CA ALA A 39 20.83 35.33 38.49
C ALA A 39 21.17 34.05 37.72
N ALA A 40 20.21 33.13 37.53
CA ALA A 40 20.35 32.09 36.50
C ALA A 40 20.28 32.69 35.07
N GLY A 41 19.59 33.83 34.90
CA GLY A 41 19.52 34.59 33.65
C GLY A 41 20.61 35.64 33.43
N LEU A 42 21.42 36.02 34.44
CA LEU A 42 22.48 37.04 34.34
C LEU A 42 23.89 36.50 34.64
N GLY A 43 24.04 35.32 35.25
CA GLY A 43 25.31 34.57 35.23
C GLY A 43 25.70 34.13 33.81
N GLY A 44 24.72 33.93 32.93
CA GLY A 44 24.91 33.72 31.50
C GLY A 44 25.17 34.98 30.67
N VAL A 45 25.06 36.19 31.26
CA VAL A 45 25.21 37.47 30.53
C VAL A 45 26.43 38.29 30.97
N ILE A 46 27.01 38.04 32.17
CA ILE A 46 28.28 38.67 32.60
C ILE A 46 29.50 37.76 32.39
N TYR A 47 29.34 36.45 32.14
CA TYR A 47 30.41 35.66 31.49
C TYR A 47 30.45 35.84 29.96
N SER A 48 29.41 36.45 29.37
CA SER A 48 29.36 36.78 27.94
C SER A 48 29.57 38.28 27.64
N VAL A 49 29.71 39.14 28.65
CA VAL A 49 30.08 40.54 28.52
C VAL A 49 31.05 40.89 29.65
N VAL A 50 32.32 41.12 29.32
CA VAL A 50 33.53 41.13 30.16
C VAL A 50 34.07 39.71 30.49
N ALA A 51 34.31 38.85 29.49
CA ALA A 51 35.61 38.81 28.82
C ALA A 51 35.57 38.55 27.30
N PRO A 52 35.03 39.48 26.47
CA PRO A 52 35.43 39.58 25.08
C PRO A 52 36.76 40.35 25.01
N SER A 53 37.89 39.68 25.32
CA SER A 53 39.22 40.23 24.99
C SER A 53 40.41 39.29 25.20
N SER A 54 40.26 37.96 25.11
CA SER A 54 41.46 37.10 25.05
C SER A 54 41.38 35.76 24.32
N TYR A 55 40.20 35.21 23.99
CA TYR A 55 40.10 33.85 23.41
C TYR A 55 39.46 33.71 22.02
N HIS A 56 38.90 34.75 21.42
CA HIS A 56 38.38 34.68 20.03
C HIS A 56 38.93 35.76 19.09
N ASN A 57 40.15 36.21 19.34
CA ASN A 57 40.82 37.21 18.50
C ASN A 57 42.32 36.95 18.37
N LYS A 58 42.70 35.70 18.05
CA LYS A 58 44.07 35.39 17.67
C LYS A 58 44.03 34.71 16.31
N ASN A 59 44.40 35.47 15.28
CA ASN A 59 44.86 34.92 14.02
C ASN A 59 45.70 33.66 14.33
N PRO A 60 45.34 32.46 13.82
CA PRO A 60 45.97 31.21 14.23
C PRO A 60 47.47 31.16 13.92
N TRP A 61 47.93 32.05 13.03
CA TRP A 61 49.34 32.25 12.69
C TRP A 61 50.04 33.34 13.51
N ALA A 62 49.32 34.15 14.30
CA ALA A 62 49.88 35.31 15.00
C ALA A 62 51.02 34.98 15.98
N ASN A 63 50.99 33.78 16.58
CA ASN A 63 52.03 33.28 17.47
C ASN A 63 52.70 32.01 16.94
N ALA A 64 52.53 31.73 15.64
CA ALA A 64 53.11 30.56 15.01
C ALA A 64 54.53 30.88 14.53
N THR A 65 55.50 30.05 14.90
CA THR A 65 56.87 30.17 14.35
C THR A 65 56.91 29.49 12.98
N LEU A 66 57.61 30.05 12.00
CA LEU A 66 57.80 29.35 10.72
C LEU A 66 58.37 27.94 10.95
N LEU A 67 57.74 26.93 10.33
CA LEU A 67 58.27 25.57 10.37
C LEU A 67 59.59 25.52 9.61
N ASP A 68 60.61 24.91 10.21
CA ASP A 68 61.95 24.85 9.63
C ASP A 68 61.94 24.37 8.18
N ASN A 69 62.69 25.06 7.32
CA ASN A 69 62.72 24.81 5.88
C ASN A 69 63.09 23.36 5.52
N LYS A 70 63.93 22.70 6.33
CA LYS A 70 64.32 21.30 6.10
C LYS A 70 63.12 20.37 6.29
N ILE A 71 62.33 20.60 7.34
CA ILE A 71 61.11 19.83 7.61
C ILE A 71 60.04 20.16 6.57
N THR A 72 59.80 21.44 6.28
CA THR A 72 58.85 21.91 5.26
C THR A 72 59.15 21.30 3.88
N ARG A 73 60.43 21.31 3.45
CA ARG A 73 60.86 20.71 2.17
C ARG A 73 60.69 19.19 2.16
N MET A 74 61.02 18.50 3.24
CA MET A 74 60.83 17.05 3.36
C MET A 74 59.35 16.67 3.16
N ILE A 75 58.42 17.43 3.73
CA ILE A 75 56.98 17.18 3.60
C ILE A 75 56.51 17.49 2.18
N ASN A 76 56.89 18.65 1.65
CA ASN A 76 56.51 19.05 0.28
C ASN A 76 57.08 18.12 -0.80
N LEU A 77 58.15 17.36 -0.53
CA LEU A 77 58.69 16.31 -1.42
C LEU A 77 57.92 14.99 -1.36
N GLN A 78 57.28 14.67 -0.23
CA GLN A 78 56.44 13.48 -0.09
C GLN A 78 55.03 13.71 -0.67
N LEU A 79 54.60 14.96 -0.71
CA LEU A 79 53.36 15.43 -1.31
C LEU A 79 53.61 15.93 -2.75
N SER A 80 52.57 16.04 -3.57
CA SER A 80 52.65 16.53 -4.96
C SER A 80 53.43 15.63 -5.94
N LYS A 81 53.22 14.30 -5.91
CA LYS A 81 53.81 13.42 -6.93
C LYS A 81 53.14 13.66 -8.29
N PRO A 82 53.84 13.59 -9.44
CA PRO A 82 53.23 13.84 -10.75
C PRO A 82 51.96 13.00 -10.99
N LEU A 83 50.84 13.66 -11.32
CA LEU A 83 49.55 13.01 -11.63
C LEU A 83 49.48 12.44 -13.04
N ILE A 84 50.51 12.68 -13.84
CA ILE A 84 50.71 12.15 -15.18
C ILE A 84 52.12 11.56 -15.21
N ASP A 85 52.28 10.38 -15.80
CA ASP A 85 53.57 9.72 -15.94
C ASP A 85 54.42 10.35 -17.06
N LEU A 86 55.61 9.80 -17.30
CA LEU A 86 56.53 10.31 -18.32
C LEU A 86 56.03 10.12 -19.77
N ASN A 87 55.02 9.28 -19.99
CA ASN A 87 54.42 9.02 -21.29
C ASN A 87 53.21 9.91 -21.57
N GLY A 88 52.75 10.67 -20.58
CA GLY A 88 51.54 11.50 -20.69
C GLY A 88 50.28 10.80 -20.18
N ASP A 89 50.39 9.61 -19.59
CA ASP A 89 49.24 8.84 -19.09
C ASP A 89 48.88 9.24 -17.65
N PRO A 90 47.58 9.33 -17.29
CA PRO A 90 47.15 9.70 -15.95
C PRO A 90 47.51 8.62 -14.91
N ASP A 91 48.12 9.01 -13.79
CA ASP A 91 48.43 8.13 -12.65
C ASP A 91 47.57 8.51 -11.42
N PRO A 92 46.34 7.99 -11.33
CA PRO A 92 45.43 8.30 -10.23
C PRO A 92 45.95 7.78 -8.87
N LYS A 93 46.94 6.88 -8.82
CA LYS A 93 47.55 6.43 -7.55
C LYS A 93 48.34 7.54 -6.85
N HIS A 94 48.70 8.60 -7.58
CA HIS A 94 49.36 9.78 -7.03
C HIS A 94 48.39 10.85 -6.53
N LEU A 95 47.09 10.76 -6.84
CA LEU A 95 46.07 11.69 -6.37
C LEU A 95 46.03 11.83 -4.83
N PRO A 96 46.14 10.75 -4.03
CA PRO A 96 46.21 10.84 -2.57
C PRO A 96 47.49 11.50 -2.02
N THR A 97 48.48 11.83 -2.87
CA THR A 97 49.66 12.59 -2.44
C THR A 97 49.47 14.11 -2.49
N TYR A 98 48.34 14.58 -3.03
CA TYR A 98 47.96 15.98 -2.99
C TYR A 98 47.01 16.24 -1.83
N VAL A 99 47.09 17.46 -1.30
CA VAL A 99 46.15 17.92 -0.28
C VAL A 99 44.89 18.44 -1.00
N SER A 100 43.81 17.68 -0.96
CA SER A 100 42.51 18.09 -1.51
C SER A 100 41.92 19.27 -0.73
N PHE A 101 40.98 20.01 -1.32
CA PHE A 101 40.42 21.20 -0.67
C PHE A 101 38.93 21.37 -0.93
N ASN A 102 38.25 21.95 0.06
CA ASN A 102 36.85 22.29 0.02
C ASN A 102 36.68 23.72 -0.52
N VAL A 103 35.79 23.89 -1.49
CA VAL A 103 35.41 25.20 -2.03
C VAL A 103 33.94 25.47 -1.67
N GLY A 104 33.68 26.60 -1.01
CA GLY A 104 32.33 27.00 -0.63
C GLY A 104 31.49 27.49 -1.83
N GLU A 105 30.18 27.29 -1.77
CA GLU A 105 29.24 27.62 -2.86
C GLU A 105 28.74 29.08 -2.84
N LYS A 106 28.95 29.80 -1.72
CA LYS A 106 28.53 31.20 -1.53
C LYS A 106 29.72 32.15 -1.60
N ASP A 107 29.49 33.36 -2.09
CA ASP A 107 30.50 34.43 -2.07
C ASP A 107 30.96 34.77 -0.64
N GLY A 108 32.24 35.14 -0.51
CA GLY A 108 32.84 35.51 0.78
C GLY A 108 33.29 34.33 1.67
N ILE A 109 33.14 33.08 1.23
CA ILE A 109 33.70 31.90 1.93
C ILE A 109 35.02 31.49 1.26
N ASP A 110 36.14 31.51 1.97
CA ASP A 110 37.44 31.10 1.41
C ASP A 110 37.52 29.58 1.12
N ILE A 111 38.62 29.17 0.50
CA ILE A 111 38.92 27.77 0.18
C ILE A 111 39.77 27.19 1.32
N TYR A 112 39.44 26.00 1.83
CA TYR A 112 40.13 25.36 2.96
C TYR A 112 40.52 23.92 2.63
N ALA A 113 41.54 23.38 3.30
CA ALA A 113 41.89 21.98 3.11
C ALA A 113 40.76 21.05 3.59
N ASN A 114 40.58 19.93 2.90
CA ASN A 114 39.60 18.92 3.31
C ASN A 114 40.09 18.16 4.57
N LEU A 115 39.16 17.84 5.47
CA LEU A 115 39.33 17.08 6.72
C LEU A 115 40.14 15.78 6.52
N ASP A 116 39.89 15.03 5.45
CA ASP A 116 40.60 13.78 5.20
C ASP A 116 42.09 13.96 4.91
N ASN A 117 42.53 15.15 4.46
CA ASN A 117 43.96 15.43 4.27
C ASN A 117 44.69 15.77 5.57
N ILE A 118 43.98 16.08 6.65
CA ILE A 118 44.60 16.22 7.98
C ILE A 118 45.34 14.93 8.31
N LYS A 119 44.77 13.77 7.94
CA LYS A 119 45.39 12.46 8.16
C LYS A 119 46.68 12.31 7.37
N ILE A 120 46.75 12.76 6.11
CA ILE A 120 47.98 12.67 5.31
C ILE A 120 49.14 13.42 6.00
N ILE A 121 48.89 14.66 6.45
CA ILE A 121 49.90 15.46 7.16
C ILE A 121 50.23 14.83 8.53
N GLN A 122 49.22 14.42 9.29
CA GLN A 122 49.40 13.77 10.58
C GLN A 122 50.16 12.44 10.47
N GLU A 123 49.91 11.62 9.46
CA GLU A 123 50.57 10.34 9.22
C GLU A 123 52.05 10.53 8.88
N ILE A 124 52.39 11.56 8.10
CA ILE A 124 53.79 11.94 7.85
C ILE A 124 54.48 12.23 9.19
N PHE A 125 53.81 12.92 10.11
CA PHE A 125 54.35 13.24 11.43
C PHE A 125 54.19 12.14 12.49
N ALA A 126 53.33 11.15 12.29
CA ALA A 126 53.17 10.02 13.21
C ALA A 126 54.21 8.92 12.95
N LYS A 127 54.79 8.86 11.75
CA LYS A 127 55.89 7.94 11.41
C LYS A 127 57.17 8.35 12.14
N LYS A 128 57.87 7.38 12.74
CA LYS A 128 59.06 7.62 13.59
C LYS A 128 60.29 8.17 12.85
N ASP A 129 60.26 8.19 11.51
CA ASP A 129 61.44 8.48 10.69
C ASP A 129 61.77 9.98 10.58
N TRP A 130 60.78 10.89 10.63
CA TRP A 130 61.08 12.32 10.49
C TRP A 130 61.79 12.90 11.71
N ILE A 131 61.45 12.43 12.92
CA ILE A 131 62.13 12.83 14.17
C ILE A 131 63.58 12.35 14.14
N LYS A 132 63.79 11.07 13.76
CA LYS A 132 65.12 10.47 13.63
C LYS A 132 66.02 11.26 12.66
N ASN A 133 65.46 11.75 11.56
CA ASN A 133 66.21 12.49 10.53
C ASN A 133 66.42 13.98 10.83
N ASN A 134 65.80 14.51 11.90
CA ASN A 134 65.78 15.95 12.22
C ASN A 134 65.93 16.23 13.73
N LEU A 135 66.65 15.37 14.47
CA LEU A 135 66.76 15.42 15.95
C LEU A 135 67.10 16.81 16.50
N SER A 136 68.12 17.50 15.98
CA SER A 136 68.52 18.83 16.49
C SER A 136 67.46 19.91 16.25
N ILE A 137 66.70 19.80 15.16
CA ILE A 137 65.60 20.73 14.85
C ILE A 137 64.44 20.45 15.81
N VAL A 138 64.12 19.18 16.06
CA VAL A 138 63.06 18.78 16.99
C VAL A 138 63.38 19.20 18.43
N GLU A 139 64.63 19.06 18.88
CA GLU A 139 65.07 19.57 20.17
C GLU A 139 64.84 21.09 20.29
N THR A 140 65.16 21.85 19.23
CA THR A 140 64.89 23.28 19.16
C THR A 140 63.39 23.59 19.21
N MET A 141 62.57 22.78 18.51
CA MET A 141 61.11 22.91 18.56
C MET A 141 60.56 22.66 19.97
N LEU A 142 61.15 21.76 20.76
CA LEU A 142 60.72 21.43 22.13
C LEU A 142 61.20 22.43 23.20
N GLN A 143 62.18 23.30 22.91
CA GLN A 143 62.69 24.27 23.89
C GLN A 143 61.58 25.12 24.51
N GLY A 144 61.53 25.21 25.85
CA GLY A 144 60.52 26.00 26.56
C GLY A 144 59.12 25.35 26.64
N THR A 145 58.94 24.12 26.16
CA THR A 145 57.67 23.36 26.34
C THR A 145 57.63 22.53 27.63
N GLY A 146 58.80 22.26 28.23
CA GLY A 146 58.94 21.35 29.37
C GLY A 146 59.02 19.85 28.99
N ALA A 147 58.98 19.51 27.70
CA ALA A 147 59.21 18.15 27.19
C ALA A 147 60.67 17.95 26.77
N ILE A 148 61.20 16.75 26.98
CA ILE A 148 62.59 16.38 26.61
C ILE A 148 62.55 15.20 25.65
N LEU A 149 63.37 15.25 24.58
CA LEU A 149 63.46 14.18 23.60
C LEU A 149 64.20 12.95 24.16
N SER A 150 63.68 11.76 23.92
CA SER A 150 64.24 10.46 24.29
C SER A 150 64.10 9.50 23.11
N GLY A 151 65.14 9.43 22.27
CA GLY A 151 65.10 8.71 21.00
C GLY A 151 64.11 9.36 20.02
N THR A 152 63.10 8.62 19.59
CA THR A 152 62.01 9.11 18.71
C THR A 152 60.74 9.51 19.48
N GLN A 153 60.80 9.54 20.82
CA GLN A 153 59.69 9.88 21.72
C GLN A 153 60.08 11.02 22.64
N ILE A 154 59.11 11.62 23.33
CA ILE A 154 59.34 12.67 24.32
C ILE A 154 58.98 12.17 25.72
N ILE A 155 59.64 12.72 26.73
CA ILE A 155 59.25 12.60 28.13
C ILE A 155 58.65 13.94 28.55
N TYR A 156 57.40 13.92 28.98
CA TYR A 156 56.68 15.10 29.48
C TYR A 156 55.95 14.74 30.78
N GLN A 157 56.23 15.47 31.86
CA GLN A 157 55.64 15.23 33.20
C GLN A 157 55.76 13.77 33.66
N GLY A 158 56.89 13.11 33.38
CA GLY A 158 57.16 11.72 33.75
C GLY A 158 56.58 10.66 32.81
N ASN A 159 55.76 11.05 31.83
CA ASN A 159 55.16 10.13 30.86
C ASN A 159 55.93 10.12 29.54
N ARG A 160 56.03 8.93 28.92
CA ARG A 160 56.67 8.73 27.62
C ARG A 160 55.62 8.79 26.51
N LEU A 161 55.70 9.81 25.65
CA LEU A 161 54.72 10.12 24.61
C LEU A 161 55.37 10.15 23.22
N ASN A 162 54.60 9.88 22.17
CA ASN A 162 55.01 10.12 20.78
C ASN A 162 54.76 11.59 20.44
N LEU A 163 55.71 12.24 19.75
CA LEU A 163 55.56 13.63 19.32
C LEU A 163 54.95 13.70 17.92
N ILE A 164 53.91 14.51 17.74
CA ILE A 164 53.27 14.74 16.45
C ILE A 164 53.01 16.24 16.21
N LEU A 165 52.88 16.62 14.94
CA LEU A 165 52.36 17.92 14.54
C LEU A 165 50.94 17.75 13.98
N ARG A 166 50.00 18.55 14.48
CA ARG A 166 48.58 18.47 14.10
C ARG A 166 48.07 19.83 13.59
N PRO A 167 47.37 19.89 12.45
CA PRO A 167 46.67 21.09 12.03
C PRO A 167 45.66 21.58 13.07
N LYS A 168 45.75 22.85 13.42
CA LYS A 168 44.83 23.57 14.30
C LYS A 168 43.57 23.96 13.54
N ILE A 169 42.40 23.88 14.19
CA ILE A 169 41.13 24.39 13.66
C ILE A 169 41.23 25.92 13.56
N LEU A 170 40.88 26.46 12.39
CA LEU A 170 40.85 27.89 12.11
C LEU A 170 39.52 28.48 12.59
N THR A 171 39.53 29.18 13.73
CA THR A 171 38.31 29.73 14.36
C THR A 171 38.09 31.23 14.11
N TYR A 172 38.93 31.89 13.30
CA TYR A 172 38.79 33.31 12.95
C TYR A 172 39.31 33.58 11.53
N PRO A 173 38.62 34.37 10.68
CA PRO A 173 37.30 35.02 10.85
C PRO A 173 36.11 34.08 10.59
N TYR A 174 36.25 32.79 10.87
CA TYR A 174 35.36 31.75 10.36
C TYR A 174 34.43 31.20 11.45
N ASN A 175 33.12 31.37 11.25
CA ASN A 175 32.09 30.75 12.08
C ASN A 175 31.45 29.56 11.34
N ASP A 176 30.98 28.58 12.11
CA ASP A 176 30.05 27.52 11.76
C ASP A 176 30.58 26.22 11.10
N ASP A 177 31.90 26.04 10.87
CA ASP A 177 32.50 24.74 10.48
C ASP A 177 33.99 24.62 10.87
N ASP A 178 34.45 23.41 11.21
CA ASP A 178 35.87 23.10 11.47
C ASP A 178 36.70 23.23 10.19
N LYS A 179 37.39 24.38 10.02
CA LYS A 179 38.24 24.66 8.86
C LYS A 179 39.71 24.40 9.16
N TYR A 180 40.42 23.82 8.21
CA TYR A 180 41.82 23.44 8.36
C TYR A 180 42.63 23.95 7.18
N GLY A 181 43.59 24.83 7.43
CA GLY A 181 44.46 25.42 6.41
C GLY A 181 43.73 26.34 5.42
N LEU A 182 44.36 27.45 5.05
CA LEU A 182 43.83 28.38 4.04
C LEU A 182 44.45 28.05 2.68
N VAL A 183 43.61 27.85 1.66
CA VAL A 183 44.06 27.56 0.30
C VAL A 183 44.06 28.82 -0.54
N THR A 184 45.14 29.02 -1.28
CA THR A 184 45.24 30.04 -2.32
C THR A 184 45.52 29.34 -3.64
N VAL A 185 44.61 29.51 -4.61
CA VAL A 185 44.78 29.03 -5.98
C VAL A 185 45.30 30.17 -6.85
N THR A 186 46.32 29.89 -7.64
CA THR A 186 46.95 30.84 -8.55
C THR A 186 46.97 30.27 -9.97
N PRO A 187 46.31 30.91 -10.95
CA PRO A 187 46.44 30.54 -12.36
C PRO A 187 47.85 30.89 -12.86
N VAL A 188 48.52 29.93 -13.49
CA VAL A 188 49.89 30.05 -14.02
C VAL A 188 49.87 30.35 -15.52
N ASP A 189 49.06 29.62 -16.29
CA ASP A 189 48.80 29.85 -17.71
C ASP A 189 47.30 29.76 -17.94
N LYS A 190 46.68 30.91 -18.21
CA LYS A 190 45.23 31.07 -18.26
C LYS A 190 44.64 30.49 -19.55
N ASP A 191 45.42 30.52 -20.63
CA ASP A 191 45.01 30.07 -21.96
C ASP A 191 45.03 28.54 -22.04
N ARG A 192 45.95 27.91 -21.30
CA ARG A 192 46.05 26.45 -21.18
C ARG A 192 45.25 25.87 -20.01
N GLY A 193 44.69 26.74 -19.15
CA GLY A 193 43.99 26.32 -17.94
C GLY A 193 44.93 25.62 -16.95
N LEU A 194 46.12 26.17 -16.72
CA LEU A 194 47.12 25.66 -15.77
C LEU A 194 47.10 26.45 -14.46
N PHE A 195 47.14 25.73 -13.35
CA PHE A 195 46.95 26.23 -12.00
C PHE A 195 48.05 25.70 -11.07
N THR A 196 48.32 26.48 -10.04
CA THR A 196 49.01 26.02 -8.83
C THR A 196 48.15 26.37 -7.64
N TYR A 197 48.32 25.65 -6.54
CA TYR A 197 47.71 26.06 -5.29
C TYR A 197 48.67 25.85 -4.12
N LYS A 198 48.47 26.68 -3.09
CA LYS A 198 49.21 26.64 -1.83
C LYS A 198 48.22 26.50 -0.70
N ILE A 199 48.60 25.77 0.34
CA ILE A 199 47.79 25.63 1.55
C ILE A 199 48.64 26.00 2.75
N ARG A 200 48.20 27.02 3.49
CA ARG A 200 48.87 27.48 4.71
C ARG A 200 48.19 26.90 5.94
N PHE A 201 48.91 26.12 6.74
CA PHE A 201 48.46 25.48 7.98
C PHE A 201 49.09 26.14 9.20
N ALA A 202 48.35 26.15 10.31
CA ALA A 202 48.90 26.36 11.65
C ALA A 202 48.99 24.98 12.33
N LEU A 203 50.19 24.47 12.59
CA LEU A 203 50.45 23.14 13.15
C LEU A 203 50.76 23.24 14.65
N GLN A 204 49.95 22.61 15.50
CA GLN A 204 50.19 22.47 16.93
C GLN A 204 51.14 21.31 17.22
N LEU A 205 52.05 21.54 18.18
CA LEU A 205 52.96 20.52 18.68
C LEU A 205 52.29 19.74 19.82
N ILE A 206 52.11 18.43 19.64
CA ILE A 206 51.31 17.58 20.54
C ILE A 206 52.10 16.32 20.93
N GLY A 207 52.01 15.93 22.21
CA GLY A 207 52.40 14.61 22.68
C GLY A 207 51.20 13.65 22.72
N THR A 208 51.35 12.42 22.24
CA THR A 208 50.29 11.39 22.30
C THR A 208 50.78 10.13 22.99
N ASP A 209 49.94 9.50 23.81
CA ASP A 209 50.22 8.16 24.33
C ASP A 209 49.83 7.05 23.31
N ASN A 210 50.05 5.79 23.68
CA ASN A 210 49.69 4.64 22.83
C ASN A 210 48.18 4.33 22.81
N VAL A 211 47.37 5.02 23.62
CA VAL A 211 45.91 4.85 23.74
C VAL A 211 45.14 5.96 23.00
N GLY A 212 45.85 7.00 22.52
CA GLY A 212 45.31 8.10 21.73
C GLY A 212 44.96 9.36 22.53
N TYR A 213 45.38 9.47 23.80
CA TYR A 213 45.26 10.70 24.56
C TYR A 213 46.31 11.72 24.12
N TYR A 214 45.85 12.96 23.85
CA TYR A 214 46.69 14.06 23.37
C TYR A 214 46.98 15.09 24.46
N VAL A 215 48.23 15.57 24.50
CA VAL A 215 48.70 16.66 25.37
C VAL A 215 49.25 17.79 24.48
N ASP A 216 48.64 18.97 24.55
CA ASP A 216 49.13 20.16 23.83
C ASP A 216 50.38 20.71 24.53
N LEU A 217 51.49 20.84 23.79
CA LEU A 217 52.75 21.41 24.28
C LEU A 217 52.79 22.95 24.16
N ASN A 218 51.66 23.57 23.82
CA ASN A 218 51.44 25.01 23.72
C ASN A 218 52.37 25.74 22.75
N LYS A 219 52.80 25.04 21.67
CA LYS A 219 53.56 25.62 20.55
C LYS A 219 52.82 25.41 19.23
N THR A 220 52.92 26.40 18.35
CA THR A 220 52.31 26.36 17.02
C THR A 220 53.32 26.77 15.96
N PHE A 221 53.28 26.13 14.80
CA PHE A 221 54.18 26.37 13.68
C PHE A 221 53.40 26.72 12.40
N ASP A 222 53.91 27.66 11.62
CA ASP A 222 53.33 28.05 10.33
C ASP A 222 53.98 27.21 9.22
N TYR A 223 53.16 26.40 8.55
CA TYR A 223 53.59 25.50 7.48
C TYR A 223 52.81 25.81 6.21
N THR A 224 53.51 25.99 5.09
CA THR A 224 52.87 26.14 3.78
C THR A 224 53.19 24.95 2.90
N TYR A 225 52.15 24.20 2.54
CA TYR A 225 52.18 23.27 1.43
C TYR A 225 52.14 24.06 0.12
N ASP A 226 53.11 23.82 -0.78
CA ASP A 226 53.26 24.56 -2.04
C ASP A 226 53.58 23.58 -3.18
N THR A 227 52.65 23.44 -4.11
CA THR A 227 52.77 22.58 -5.30
C THR A 227 53.95 22.93 -6.21
N THR A 228 54.50 24.14 -6.09
CA THR A 228 55.66 24.58 -6.86
C THR A 228 57.01 24.20 -6.24
N GLN A 229 57.03 23.75 -4.98
CA GLN A 229 58.25 23.40 -4.23
C GLN A 229 58.57 21.90 -4.20
N ALA A 230 57.89 21.11 -5.04
CA ALA A 230 58.17 19.70 -5.25
C ALA A 230 59.46 19.47 -6.07
N THR A 231 59.90 18.21 -6.19
CA THR A 231 61.10 17.82 -6.97
C THR A 231 61.01 18.24 -8.44
N THR A 232 59.79 18.33 -8.97
CA THR A 232 59.44 18.97 -10.24
C THR A 232 58.24 19.90 -9.99
N PRO A 233 58.30 21.19 -10.38
CA PRO A 233 57.14 22.08 -10.23
C PRO A 233 55.95 21.49 -10.97
N THR A 234 54.86 21.19 -10.26
CA THR A 234 53.69 20.59 -10.89
C THR A 234 52.64 21.66 -11.17
N TRP A 235 52.36 21.89 -12.45
CA TRP A 235 51.23 22.71 -12.90
C TRP A 235 50.05 21.80 -13.19
N LEU A 236 48.89 22.15 -12.63
CA LEU A 236 47.69 21.35 -12.70
C LEU A 236 46.75 21.90 -13.75
N ASN A 237 46.22 21.07 -14.64
CA ASN A 237 45.15 21.49 -15.56
C ASN A 237 43.80 21.60 -14.82
N LEU A 238 42.76 22.09 -15.50
CA LEU A 238 41.42 22.22 -14.90
C LEU A 238 40.85 20.86 -14.45
N SER A 239 41.01 19.79 -15.23
CA SER A 239 40.51 18.46 -14.88
C SER A 239 41.15 17.92 -13.59
N GLN A 240 42.46 18.09 -13.42
CA GLN A 240 43.19 17.74 -12.20
C GLN A 240 42.72 18.59 -11.01
N MET A 241 42.52 19.90 -11.20
CA MET A 241 42.00 20.78 -10.16
C MET A 241 40.59 20.37 -9.70
N LEU A 242 39.69 20.05 -10.63
CA LEU A 242 38.33 19.57 -10.30
C LEU A 242 38.35 18.26 -9.52
N ASN A 243 39.27 17.34 -9.84
CA ASN A 243 39.44 16.08 -9.12
C ASN A 243 40.04 16.24 -7.70
N LEU A 244 40.68 17.38 -7.41
CA LEU A 244 41.20 17.71 -6.07
C LEU A 244 40.21 18.50 -5.22
N MET A 245 39.10 18.95 -5.79
CA MET A 245 38.06 19.71 -5.10
C MET A 245 37.04 18.80 -4.45
N SER A 246 36.96 18.87 -3.13
CA SER A 246 35.93 18.21 -2.33
C SER A 246 34.73 19.14 -2.18
N ASN A 247 33.85 19.10 -3.18
CA ASN A 247 32.53 19.71 -3.15
C ASN A 247 31.55 18.74 -3.82
N SER A 248 30.39 18.48 -3.21
CA SER A 248 29.45 17.47 -3.70
C SER A 248 28.98 17.74 -5.14
N LYS A 249 28.80 19.00 -5.53
CA LYS A 249 28.38 19.36 -6.89
C LYS A 249 29.51 19.20 -7.92
N ILE A 250 30.74 19.50 -7.53
CA ILE A 250 31.92 19.26 -8.39
C ILE A 250 32.18 17.75 -8.53
N ALA A 251 32.09 16.99 -7.45
CA ALA A 251 32.22 15.53 -7.48
C ALA A 251 31.16 14.88 -8.37
N MET A 252 29.91 15.34 -8.29
CA MET A 252 28.83 14.89 -9.19
C MET A 252 29.13 15.23 -10.66
N LEU A 253 29.64 16.43 -10.95
CA LEU A 253 30.02 16.83 -12.31
C LEU A 253 31.14 15.91 -12.87
N VAL A 254 32.20 15.71 -12.08
CA VAL A 254 33.34 14.86 -12.45
C VAL A 254 32.89 13.43 -12.72
N GLN A 255 32.05 12.86 -11.85
CA GLN A 255 31.55 11.49 -12.00
C GLN A 255 30.60 11.36 -13.19
N LYS A 256 29.66 12.30 -13.36
CA LYS A 256 28.63 12.23 -14.40
C LYS A 256 29.22 12.28 -15.81
N TYR A 257 30.26 13.09 -16.02
CA TYR A 257 30.88 13.29 -17.33
C TYR A 257 32.22 12.59 -17.50
N GLY A 258 32.62 11.75 -16.54
CA GLY A 258 33.87 10.98 -16.63
C GLY A 258 35.11 11.86 -16.76
N ILE A 259 35.18 12.98 -16.03
CA ILE A 259 36.30 13.93 -16.11
C ILE A 259 37.54 13.33 -15.42
N ALA A 260 38.31 12.54 -16.17
CA ALA A 260 39.60 11.99 -15.76
C ALA A 260 40.70 13.08 -15.72
N LEU A 261 41.87 12.74 -15.15
CA LEU A 261 42.99 13.68 -14.91
C LEU A 261 43.61 14.27 -16.19
N ASP A 262 43.39 13.65 -17.34
CA ASP A 262 43.86 14.01 -18.68
C ASP A 262 42.74 14.60 -19.55
N THR A 263 41.53 14.77 -19.00
CA THR A 263 40.38 15.29 -19.77
C THR A 263 40.66 16.70 -20.28
N SER A 264 40.41 16.91 -21.57
CA SER A 264 40.67 18.17 -22.27
C SER A 264 39.69 19.28 -21.88
N ASN A 265 40.11 20.54 -22.02
CA ASN A 265 39.26 21.71 -21.72
C ASN A 265 38.00 21.76 -22.59
N GLU A 266 38.04 21.20 -23.79
CA GLU A 266 36.91 21.08 -24.71
C GLU A 266 35.84 20.13 -24.17
N THR A 267 36.27 18.99 -23.65
CA THR A 267 35.36 18.00 -23.05
C THR A 267 34.70 18.57 -21.79
N ILE A 268 35.47 19.27 -20.95
CA ILE A 268 34.95 19.95 -19.75
C ILE A 268 33.95 21.04 -20.14
N LEU A 269 34.27 21.87 -21.14
CA LEU A 269 33.37 22.90 -21.62
C LEU A 269 32.04 22.30 -22.12
N ASN A 270 32.10 21.25 -22.96
CA ASN A 270 30.91 20.59 -23.47
C ASN A 270 30.03 20.03 -22.34
N ALA A 271 30.65 19.43 -21.32
CA ALA A 271 29.95 18.98 -20.13
C ALA A 271 29.24 20.14 -19.40
N LEU A 272 29.91 21.27 -19.21
CA LEU A 272 29.36 22.45 -18.54
C LEU A 272 28.21 23.10 -19.34
N LEU A 273 28.36 23.21 -20.66
CA LEU A 273 27.33 23.73 -21.55
C LEU A 273 26.09 22.82 -21.53
N THR A 274 26.28 21.50 -21.59
CA THR A 274 25.19 20.52 -21.54
C THR A 274 24.47 20.52 -20.19
N GLU A 275 25.21 20.61 -19.08
CA GLU A 275 24.62 20.49 -17.76
C GLU A 275 23.86 21.73 -17.32
N TYR A 276 24.41 22.91 -17.57
CA TYR A 276 23.93 24.13 -16.94
C TYR A 276 23.20 25.09 -17.88
N TYR A 277 23.33 24.92 -19.19
CA TYR A 277 22.58 25.72 -20.15
C TYR A 277 21.33 24.95 -20.62
N PRO A 278 20.19 25.64 -20.81
CA PRO A 278 18.93 25.04 -21.22
C PRO A 278 18.94 24.54 -22.67
N MET A 279 20.10 24.49 -23.32
CA MET A 279 20.30 24.13 -24.72
C MET A 279 19.99 22.65 -25.02
N ALA A 280 19.89 21.78 -24.00
CA ALA A 280 19.50 20.38 -24.19
C ALA A 280 18.45 19.98 -23.15
N LYS A 281 17.15 20.22 -23.42
CA LYS A 281 16.04 19.76 -22.57
C LYS A 281 15.44 18.45 -23.11
N ASP A 282 14.97 17.61 -22.20
CA ASP A 282 14.25 16.34 -22.49
C ASP A 282 12.91 16.57 -23.22
N ASP A 283 12.41 17.81 -23.31
CA ASP A 283 11.18 18.19 -24.01
C ASP A 283 11.41 18.51 -25.50
N ASN A 284 12.60 18.21 -26.06
CA ASN A 284 13.00 18.50 -27.44
C ASN A 284 12.85 19.97 -27.86
N SER A 285 12.78 20.91 -26.91
CA SER A 285 12.58 22.33 -27.25
C SER A 285 13.80 22.98 -27.92
N ILE A 286 14.99 22.41 -27.70
CA ILE A 286 16.24 22.79 -28.34
C ILE A 286 17.07 21.52 -28.61
N ILE A 287 17.35 21.24 -29.88
CA ILE A 287 18.21 20.13 -30.33
C ILE A 287 19.52 20.73 -30.84
N ILE A 288 20.65 20.23 -30.35
CA ILE A 288 22.01 20.66 -30.72
C ILE A 288 22.62 19.63 -31.67
N ASN A 289 23.36 20.08 -32.69
CA ASN A 289 24.08 19.23 -33.65
C ASN A 289 23.15 18.28 -34.42
N GLU A 290 21.98 18.77 -34.84
CA GLU A 290 21.18 18.13 -35.89
C GLU A 290 21.48 18.84 -37.22
N GLN A 291 21.60 18.08 -38.32
CA GLN A 291 21.89 18.66 -39.62
C GLN A 291 20.67 19.44 -40.09
N VAL A 292 20.80 20.76 -40.28
CA VAL A 292 19.71 21.56 -40.86
C VAL A 292 19.72 21.28 -42.36
N VAL A 293 18.67 20.62 -42.85
CA VAL A 293 18.52 20.23 -44.26
C VAL A 293 17.42 21.03 -44.94
N ASN A 294 17.55 21.23 -46.24
CA ASN A 294 16.50 21.82 -47.07
C ASN A 294 15.38 20.80 -47.37
N LYS A 295 14.39 21.22 -48.18
CA LYS A 295 13.23 20.39 -48.58
C LYS A 295 13.60 19.06 -49.24
N ASP A 296 14.74 19.02 -49.91
CA ASP A 296 15.24 17.90 -50.71
C ASP A 296 16.23 17.04 -49.89
N GLY A 297 16.38 17.31 -48.59
CA GLY A 297 17.28 16.57 -47.70
C GLY A 297 18.75 16.98 -47.79
N ALA A 298 19.09 18.03 -48.56
CA ALA A 298 20.47 18.51 -48.69
C ALA A 298 20.86 19.40 -47.49
N PRO A 299 22.06 19.22 -46.88
CA PRO A 299 22.52 20.03 -45.76
C PRO A 299 22.67 21.51 -46.12
N PHE A 300 21.96 22.36 -45.39
CA PHE A 300 22.17 23.81 -45.34
C PHE A 300 23.23 24.18 -44.30
N ALA A 301 23.16 23.58 -43.10
CA ALA A 301 24.21 23.68 -42.08
C ALA A 301 24.67 22.26 -41.71
N ALA A 302 25.71 21.78 -42.40
CA ALA A 302 26.26 20.45 -42.18
C ALA A 302 26.95 20.33 -40.81
N ILE A 303 26.80 19.18 -40.17
CA ILE A 303 27.62 18.82 -39.01
C ILE A 303 28.94 18.28 -39.56
N THR A 304 30.07 18.76 -39.06
CA THR A 304 31.39 18.24 -39.43
C THR A 304 31.74 17.02 -38.57
N ASP A 305 32.24 15.94 -39.20
CA ASP A 305 32.53 14.66 -38.54
C ASP A 305 33.68 14.72 -37.51
N ASN A 306 34.41 15.84 -37.45
CA ASN A 306 35.50 16.09 -36.49
C ASN A 306 35.35 17.50 -35.89
N PRO A 307 34.42 17.70 -34.94
CA PRO A 307 34.22 19.00 -34.32
C PRO A 307 35.44 19.35 -33.47
N SER A 308 36.28 20.28 -33.96
CA SER A 308 37.24 21.00 -33.14
C SER A 308 36.50 22.05 -32.31
N ALA A 309 36.94 22.34 -31.08
CA ALA A 309 36.37 23.42 -30.28
C ALA A 309 36.59 24.83 -30.87
N SER A 310 37.41 24.94 -31.92
CA SER A 310 37.52 26.14 -32.76
C SER A 310 36.44 26.23 -33.85
N ASN A 311 35.82 25.11 -34.26
CA ASN A 311 34.94 25.00 -35.43
C ASN A 311 33.52 24.54 -35.06
N LEU A 312 33.05 24.91 -33.86
CA LEU A 312 31.72 24.56 -33.42
C LEU A 312 30.69 25.37 -34.22
N VAL A 313 29.87 24.67 -34.99
CA VAL A 313 28.59 25.18 -35.50
C VAL A 313 27.51 24.58 -34.60
N LEU A 314 26.75 25.43 -33.93
CA LEU A 314 25.62 25.02 -33.11
C LEU A 314 24.35 25.15 -33.95
N ASN A 315 23.91 24.05 -34.53
CA ASN A 315 22.58 23.98 -35.13
C ASN A 315 21.56 23.85 -34.01
N VAL A 316 20.64 24.80 -33.92
CA VAL A 316 19.65 24.96 -32.86
C VAL A 316 18.25 24.88 -33.48
N LYS A 317 17.58 23.73 -33.36
CA LYS A 317 16.17 23.62 -33.72
C LYS A 317 15.31 24.10 -32.56
N TYR A 318 14.37 25.03 -32.77
CA TYR A 318 13.61 25.62 -31.66
C TYR A 318 12.10 25.71 -31.90
N ASN A 319 11.33 25.78 -30.80
CA ASN A 319 9.88 25.98 -30.81
C ASN A 319 9.52 27.47 -30.65
N SER A 320 9.01 28.11 -31.70
CA SER A 320 8.73 29.55 -31.69
C SER A 320 7.55 29.99 -30.80
N LYS A 321 6.70 29.07 -30.28
CA LYS A 321 5.60 29.39 -29.32
C LYS A 321 6.07 29.86 -27.94
N LYS A 322 7.35 29.67 -27.60
CA LYS A 322 7.88 29.95 -26.24
C LYS A 322 8.58 31.30 -26.11
N PHE A 323 8.64 32.12 -27.17
CA PHE A 323 9.38 33.38 -27.19
C PHE A 323 8.55 34.50 -27.83
N ASN A 324 8.50 35.67 -27.19
CA ASN A 324 7.62 36.78 -27.60
C ASN A 324 8.37 37.91 -28.31
N SER A 325 9.72 37.93 -28.29
CA SER A 325 10.53 38.93 -29.01
C SER A 325 11.89 38.40 -29.45
N LEU A 326 12.48 39.04 -30.45
CA LEU A 326 13.80 38.70 -30.96
C LEU A 326 14.93 39.00 -29.94
N GLN A 327 14.71 39.95 -29.02
CA GLN A 327 15.60 40.17 -27.86
C GLN A 327 15.50 39.07 -26.81
N GLN A 328 14.30 38.50 -26.57
CA GLN A 328 14.16 37.27 -25.77
C GLN A 328 14.82 36.07 -26.47
N PHE A 329 14.85 36.09 -27.81
CA PHE A 329 15.46 35.09 -28.67
C PHE A 329 16.98 35.26 -28.75
N GLY A 330 17.67 34.72 -27.74
CA GLY A 330 19.10 34.94 -27.50
C GLY A 330 19.32 35.18 -26.01
N ALA A 331 18.72 36.24 -25.45
CA ALA A 331 18.85 36.54 -24.01
C ALA A 331 18.33 35.40 -23.12
N SER A 332 17.24 34.72 -23.49
CA SER A 332 16.73 33.56 -22.73
C SER A 332 17.69 32.36 -22.72
N LEU A 333 18.53 32.19 -23.75
CA LEU A 333 19.57 31.16 -23.81
C LEU A 333 20.83 31.57 -23.03
N PHE A 334 21.06 32.88 -22.88
CA PHE A 334 22.24 33.46 -22.25
C PHE A 334 22.06 33.76 -20.75
N ASP A 335 20.83 34.07 -20.32
CA ASP A 335 20.52 34.49 -18.95
C ASP A 335 19.83 33.38 -18.13
N TYR A 336 19.16 32.43 -18.79
CA TYR A 336 18.51 31.32 -18.11
C TYR A 336 19.47 30.15 -17.94
N HIS A 337 19.79 29.82 -16.70
CA HIS A 337 20.68 28.72 -16.35
C HIS A 337 19.93 27.68 -15.51
N ARG A 338 20.30 26.41 -15.63
CA ARG A 338 19.73 25.33 -14.80
C ARG A 338 20.16 25.47 -13.33
N ASN A 339 19.43 24.77 -12.45
CA ASN A 339 19.69 24.75 -11.02
C ASN A 339 21.17 24.45 -10.73
N ASN A 340 21.73 25.12 -9.72
CA ASN A 340 23.14 25.06 -9.31
C ASN A 340 24.17 25.79 -10.19
N TYR A 341 23.80 26.38 -11.34
CA TYR A 341 24.75 27.20 -12.13
C TYR A 341 25.44 28.26 -11.27
N GLY A 342 24.67 29.05 -10.50
CA GLY A 342 25.25 30.08 -9.63
C GLY A 342 26.23 29.52 -8.60
N ALA A 343 25.96 28.34 -8.04
CA ALA A 343 26.86 27.69 -7.09
C ALA A 343 28.18 27.24 -7.75
N ILE A 344 28.11 26.60 -8.93
CA ILE A 344 29.32 26.20 -9.66
C ILE A 344 30.07 27.42 -10.22
N ALA A 345 29.37 28.44 -10.69
CA ALA A 345 29.96 29.69 -11.15
C ALA A 345 30.73 30.40 -10.04
N ASN A 346 30.20 30.41 -8.82
CA ASN A 346 30.93 30.93 -7.66
C ASN A 346 32.17 30.10 -7.33
N ILE A 347 32.10 28.76 -7.42
CA ILE A 347 33.25 27.86 -7.23
C ILE A 347 34.35 28.16 -8.27
N PHE A 348 33.99 28.24 -9.55
CA PHE A 348 34.91 28.56 -10.65
C PHE A 348 35.52 29.95 -10.45
N THR A 349 34.73 30.95 -10.04
CA THR A 349 35.23 32.31 -9.79
C THR A 349 36.27 32.34 -8.67
N LYS A 350 36.10 31.54 -7.61
CA LYS A 350 37.05 31.48 -6.47
C LYS A 350 38.41 30.88 -6.82
N ILE A 351 38.46 30.00 -7.80
CA ILE A 351 39.71 29.47 -8.35
C ILE A 351 40.25 30.36 -9.49
N GLY A 352 39.61 31.52 -9.73
CA GLY A 352 40.04 32.53 -10.67
C GLY A 352 39.50 32.34 -12.10
N ILE A 353 38.49 31.52 -12.32
CA ILE A 353 38.01 31.12 -13.65
C ILE A 353 36.57 31.61 -13.87
N LYS A 354 36.27 32.19 -15.04
CA LYS A 354 34.88 32.43 -15.44
C LYS A 354 34.25 31.17 -16.02
N MET A 355 33.05 30.81 -15.54
CA MET A 355 32.19 29.83 -16.19
C MET A 355 31.92 30.21 -17.66
N PRO A 356 31.53 29.25 -18.52
CA PRO A 356 31.15 29.57 -19.89
C PRO A 356 30.13 30.70 -19.90
N THR A 357 30.25 31.68 -20.80
CA THR A 357 29.23 32.70 -21.04
C THR A 357 29.19 33.02 -22.52
N PHE A 358 28.04 33.42 -23.03
CA PHE A 358 27.85 33.72 -24.45
C PHE A 358 27.87 35.23 -24.69
N THR A 359 28.41 35.67 -25.82
CA THR A 359 28.46 37.07 -26.23
C THR A 359 28.16 37.19 -27.72
N ASN A 360 27.13 37.93 -28.11
CA ASN A 360 26.82 38.15 -29.52
C ASN A 360 27.98 38.87 -30.23
N VAL A 361 28.33 38.39 -31.43
CA VAL A 361 29.38 39.00 -32.26
C VAL A 361 28.83 40.17 -33.07
N LYS A 362 27.55 40.10 -33.47
CA LYS A 362 26.82 41.19 -34.14
C LYS A 362 25.49 41.50 -33.43
N ASN A 363 25.02 42.73 -33.57
CA ASN A 363 23.73 43.20 -33.01
C ASN A 363 22.52 42.88 -33.92
N SER A 364 22.68 42.00 -34.91
CA SER A 364 21.65 41.69 -35.91
C SER A 364 21.62 40.19 -36.25
N TYR A 365 20.45 39.71 -36.69
CA TYR A 365 20.22 38.34 -37.13
C TYR A 365 20.01 38.35 -38.65
N ASP A 366 20.53 37.36 -39.36
CA ASP A 366 20.18 37.19 -40.78
C ASP A 366 18.99 36.20 -40.88
N LEU A 367 18.03 36.51 -41.73
CA LEU A 367 16.84 35.69 -41.99
C LEU A 367 16.93 35.07 -43.38
N TYR A 368 16.65 33.77 -43.47
CA TYR A 368 16.54 33.03 -44.72
C TYR A 368 15.14 32.44 -44.85
N ASP A 369 14.48 32.69 -45.98
CA ASP A 369 13.16 32.16 -46.31
C ASP A 369 13.23 31.00 -47.30
N ARG A 370 12.27 30.08 -47.24
CA ARG A 370 12.19 28.87 -48.07
C ARG A 370 11.20 29.10 -49.21
N ASN A 371 11.69 29.54 -50.37
CA ASN A 371 10.93 29.46 -51.61
C ASN A 371 10.71 27.99 -52.04
N THR A 372 9.59 27.73 -52.70
CA THR A 372 9.24 26.48 -53.39
C THR A 372 10.32 25.94 -54.33
N ASP A 373 11.33 26.68 -54.79
CA ASP A 373 12.36 26.19 -55.74
C ASP A 373 13.82 26.48 -55.32
N GLN A 374 14.48 25.42 -54.83
CA GLN A 374 15.92 25.08 -54.86
C GLN A 374 17.03 26.07 -54.43
N THR A 375 16.76 27.32 -54.07
CA THR A 375 17.77 28.21 -53.47
C THR A 375 17.14 29.15 -52.44
N PHE A 376 17.74 29.28 -51.25
CA PHE A 376 17.44 30.37 -50.32
C PHE A 376 17.73 31.72 -51.00
N LEU A 377 16.92 32.76 -50.74
CA LEU A 377 17.16 34.10 -51.28
C LEU A 377 18.58 34.57 -50.92
N ASN A 378 19.37 34.92 -51.93
CA ASN A 378 20.70 35.50 -51.74
C ASN A 378 20.56 36.98 -51.33
N GLY A 379 20.43 37.24 -50.03
CA GLY A 379 20.52 38.58 -49.47
C GLY A 379 19.95 38.67 -48.06
N ALA A 380 20.75 39.18 -47.12
CA ALA A 380 20.28 39.47 -45.77
C ALA A 380 19.16 40.53 -45.78
N MET A 381 18.08 40.30 -45.05
CA MET A 381 17.08 41.34 -44.79
C MET A 381 17.69 42.52 -44.03
N ARG A 382 17.23 43.74 -44.32
CA ARG A 382 17.65 44.98 -43.63
C ARG A 382 17.25 44.94 -42.14
N ASN A 383 18.14 45.44 -41.27
CA ASN A 383 18.00 45.48 -39.79
C ASN A 383 16.63 45.96 -39.26
N GLU A 384 15.91 46.80 -40.00
CA GLU A 384 14.62 47.36 -39.61
C GLU A 384 13.50 46.30 -39.50
N ARG A 385 13.57 45.21 -40.27
CA ARG A 385 12.60 44.10 -40.23
C ARG A 385 12.83 43.13 -39.05
N VAL A 386 14.06 43.07 -38.54
CA VAL A 386 14.44 42.23 -37.39
C VAL A 386 13.94 42.85 -36.08
N ASN A 387 14.04 44.18 -35.93
CA ASN A 387 13.61 44.89 -34.72
C ASN A 387 12.08 45.04 -34.57
N SER A 388 11.32 44.81 -35.64
CA SER A 388 9.85 44.78 -35.63
C SER A 388 9.26 43.37 -35.43
N TYR A 389 10.11 42.35 -35.33
CA TYR A 389 9.70 40.97 -35.08
C TYR A 389 9.27 40.79 -33.62
N GLN A 390 7.97 40.93 -33.40
CA GLN A 390 7.27 40.34 -32.25
C GLN A 390 6.85 38.93 -32.69
N GLY A 391 6.98 37.92 -31.82
CA GLY A 391 6.70 36.51 -32.13
C GLY A 391 5.22 36.22 -32.43
N TYR A 392 4.63 36.93 -33.38
CA TYR A 392 3.27 36.73 -33.82
C TYR A 392 3.21 35.56 -34.78
N ILE A 393 2.23 34.71 -34.50
CA ILE A 393 1.44 34.05 -35.51
C ILE A 393 0.98 35.14 -36.49
N LYS A 394 1.58 35.19 -37.68
CA LYS A 394 1.03 35.90 -38.83
C LYS A 394 1.11 34.97 -40.04
N GLU A 395 -0.08 34.58 -40.50
CA GLU A 395 -0.56 34.30 -41.87
C GLU A 395 0.48 33.73 -42.86
N MET A 396 0.28 32.58 -43.50
CA MET A 396 -0.83 32.27 -44.42
C MET A 396 -1.24 33.40 -45.35
N GLY A 397 -0.22 34.13 -45.84
CA GLY A 397 -0.09 34.52 -47.24
C GLY A 397 -0.47 35.96 -47.58
N LEU A 398 0.51 36.88 -47.51
CA LEU A 398 0.88 37.68 -48.67
C LEU A 398 2.39 37.65 -48.75
N GLU A 399 2.92 37.23 -49.90
CA GLU A 399 4.36 37.17 -50.17
C GLU A 399 5.04 38.49 -49.79
N SER A 400 6.23 38.41 -49.20
CA SER A 400 7.22 39.38 -49.62
C SER A 400 7.50 39.12 -51.09
N ASP A 401 6.95 39.96 -51.95
CA ASP A 401 7.14 40.03 -53.39
C ASP A 401 6.91 38.73 -54.18
N ASN A 402 5.75 38.52 -54.81
CA ASN A 402 5.09 39.44 -55.74
C ASN A 402 4.02 40.36 -55.11
N VAL A 403 4.48 41.53 -54.64
CA VAL A 403 3.72 42.77 -54.48
C VAL A 403 3.50 43.41 -55.87
N SER A 404 3.75 42.69 -56.97
CA SER A 404 3.46 43.16 -58.33
C SER A 404 2.04 42.88 -58.81
N ASP A 405 1.23 42.03 -58.15
CA ASP A 405 -0.13 41.70 -58.62
C ASP A 405 -1.20 41.69 -57.49
N ASN A 406 -1.20 42.69 -56.60
CA ASN A 406 -2.37 42.94 -55.74
C ASN A 406 -2.83 44.40 -55.81
N PHE A 407 -3.89 44.61 -56.58
CA PHE A 407 -4.77 45.75 -56.45
C PHE A 407 -5.42 45.72 -55.04
N ASP A 408 -5.40 46.87 -54.37
CA ASP A 408 -6.31 47.27 -53.27
C ASP A 408 -6.14 46.67 -51.86
N TYR A 409 -4.96 46.81 -51.26
CA TYR A 409 -4.84 46.88 -49.78
C TYR A 409 -5.46 48.16 -49.19
N GLU A 410 -5.79 49.15 -50.04
CA GLU A 410 -6.40 50.42 -49.63
C GLU A 410 -7.90 50.32 -49.30
N ASN A 411 -8.59 49.22 -49.68
CA ASN A 411 -10.05 49.12 -49.60
C ASN A 411 -10.61 48.17 -48.52
N ASN A 412 -9.77 47.56 -47.66
CA ASN A 412 -10.20 46.64 -46.58
C ASN A 412 -11.06 45.43 -47.03
N ASP A 413 -10.95 44.96 -48.28
CA ASP A 413 -11.69 43.78 -48.74
C ASP A 413 -10.83 42.50 -48.64
N PHE A 414 -11.02 41.75 -47.55
CA PHE A 414 -10.29 40.51 -47.24
C PHE A 414 -11.00 39.25 -47.75
N SER A 415 -11.95 39.38 -48.67
CA SER A 415 -12.83 38.29 -49.10
C SER A 415 -12.15 37.17 -49.91
N GLN A 416 -10.89 37.30 -50.34
CA GLN A 416 -10.24 36.33 -51.26
C GLN A 416 -9.12 35.46 -50.65
N TYR A 417 -8.85 35.52 -49.34
CA TYR A 417 -7.72 34.82 -48.72
C TYR A 417 -7.95 33.32 -48.48
N VAL A 418 -7.05 32.46 -49.00
CA VAL A 418 -7.11 31.00 -48.85
C VAL A 418 -5.69 30.39 -48.64
N TRP A 419 -5.28 30.20 -47.37
CA TRP A 419 -4.17 29.35 -46.85
C TRP A 419 -2.69 29.53 -47.39
N GLY A 420 -1.66 29.68 -46.53
CA GLY A 420 -0.20 29.65 -46.89
C GLY A 420 0.86 29.40 -45.75
N SER A 421 1.59 28.28 -45.71
CA SER A 421 2.52 27.99 -44.59
C SER A 421 3.99 28.25 -44.95
N GLU A 422 4.69 29.18 -44.28
CA GLU A 422 6.14 29.41 -44.50
C GLU A 422 7.01 28.96 -43.30
N HIS A 423 8.15 28.35 -43.60
CA HIS A 423 9.17 27.82 -42.68
C HIS A 423 10.42 28.71 -42.79
N GLN A 424 10.82 29.39 -41.71
CA GLN A 424 11.91 30.38 -41.70
C GLN A 424 13.16 29.90 -40.93
N ILE A 425 14.36 30.33 -41.33
CA ILE A 425 15.61 30.04 -40.61
C ILE A 425 16.29 31.34 -40.20
N PHE A 426 16.58 31.52 -38.92
CA PHE A 426 17.37 32.66 -38.41
C PHE A 426 18.83 32.25 -38.18
N TYR A 427 19.75 33.18 -38.35
CA TYR A 427 21.18 32.96 -38.14
C TYR A 427 21.80 34.07 -37.28
N ASN A 428 22.65 33.66 -36.34
CA ASN A 428 23.44 34.55 -35.49
C ASN A 428 24.86 34.00 -35.27
N GLU A 429 25.77 34.87 -34.86
CA GLU A 429 27.14 34.52 -34.47
C GLU A 429 27.40 34.90 -33.01
N VAL A 430 27.90 33.93 -32.24
CA VAL A 430 28.07 34.06 -30.79
C VAL A 430 29.47 33.58 -30.39
N LEU A 431 30.13 34.34 -29.52
CA LEU A 431 31.41 34.01 -28.91
C LEU A 431 31.18 33.37 -27.53
N ILE A 432 31.76 32.20 -27.28
CA ILE A 432 31.71 31.52 -25.97
C ILE A 432 32.99 31.88 -25.18
N GLN A 433 32.82 32.64 -24.09
CA GLN A 433 33.89 33.00 -23.18
C GLN A 433 34.00 31.95 -22.06
N PHE A 434 35.07 31.15 -22.06
CA PHE A 434 35.40 30.13 -21.06
C PHE A 434 36.88 30.27 -20.66
N LEU A 435 37.21 30.07 -19.38
CA LEU A 435 38.55 30.33 -18.80
C LEU A 435 39.00 31.80 -18.74
N ASN A 436 38.12 32.76 -19.07
CA ASN A 436 38.46 34.19 -18.99
C ASN A 436 38.63 34.62 -17.52
N ILE A 437 39.68 35.38 -17.19
CA ILE A 437 39.92 35.90 -15.82
C ILE A 437 39.62 37.40 -15.80
N ASN A 438 38.99 37.89 -14.74
CA ASN A 438 38.69 39.31 -14.55
C ASN A 438 40.01 40.11 -14.42
N ASN A 439 40.46 40.71 -15.52
CA ASN A 439 41.85 41.15 -15.69
C ASN A 439 41.99 42.68 -15.67
N ASN A 440 41.57 43.36 -14.59
CA ASN A 440 41.77 44.80 -14.38
C ASN A 440 41.66 45.67 -15.67
N GLY A 441 40.67 45.40 -16.52
CA GLY A 441 40.38 46.21 -17.71
C GLY A 441 41.16 45.95 -19.01
N LEU A 442 41.93 44.87 -19.19
CA LEU A 442 42.56 44.55 -20.50
C LEU A 442 41.87 43.37 -21.25
N PRO A 443 41.57 43.52 -22.56
CA PRO A 443 40.70 42.62 -23.33
C PRO A 443 41.49 41.59 -24.16
N ASP A 444 42.45 40.87 -23.58
CA ASP A 444 43.12 39.78 -24.31
C ASP A 444 42.31 38.50 -24.13
N LYS A 445 41.37 38.35 -25.07
CA LYS A 445 40.42 37.25 -25.22
C LYS A 445 41.18 35.99 -25.66
N VAL A 446 40.82 34.83 -25.11
CA VAL A 446 40.91 33.58 -25.89
C VAL A 446 39.93 33.75 -27.06
N ASN A 447 40.41 34.34 -28.16
CA ASN A 447 39.60 34.59 -29.35
C ASN A 447 39.36 33.25 -30.04
N ARG A 448 38.25 32.61 -29.68
CA ARG A 448 37.66 31.55 -30.49
C ARG A 448 37.01 32.17 -31.71
N ASP A 449 36.97 31.43 -32.80
CA ASP A 449 36.13 31.83 -33.93
C ASP A 449 34.66 31.89 -33.48
N PRO A 450 33.88 32.86 -33.97
CA PRO A 450 32.46 32.93 -33.69
C PRO A 450 31.77 31.59 -33.96
N THR A 451 31.07 31.09 -32.95
CA THR A 451 30.19 29.92 -33.11
C THR A 451 28.96 30.37 -33.88
N LYS A 452 28.74 29.77 -35.05
CA LYS A 452 27.53 29.99 -35.83
C LYS A 452 26.36 29.30 -35.17
N MET A 453 25.28 30.04 -34.93
CA MET A 453 24.01 29.53 -34.42
C MET A 453 22.94 29.66 -35.51
N TYR A 454 22.45 28.51 -35.98
CA TYR A 454 21.33 28.45 -36.91
C TYR A 454 20.07 28.05 -36.17
N TYR A 455 18.98 28.79 -36.38
CA TYR A 455 17.72 28.63 -35.71
C TYR A 455 16.67 28.17 -36.72
N ASP A 456 16.34 26.89 -36.68
CA ASP A 456 15.37 26.28 -37.58
C ASP A 456 13.96 26.37 -36.98
N GLN A 457 13.09 27.22 -37.53
CA GLN A 457 11.70 27.35 -37.08
C GLN A 457 10.86 26.22 -37.67
N GLN A 458 10.38 25.29 -36.85
CA GLN A 458 9.51 24.23 -37.34
C GLN A 458 8.24 24.77 -38.00
N SER A 459 7.90 24.25 -39.19
CA SER A 459 6.59 24.45 -39.80
C SER A 459 5.51 23.84 -38.91
N TYR A 460 4.44 24.61 -38.65
CA TYR A 460 3.35 24.17 -37.79
C TYR A 460 2.41 23.24 -38.55
N THR A 461 2.45 21.94 -38.25
CA THR A 461 1.39 20.98 -38.59
C THR A 461 0.40 20.73 -37.44
N ASP A 462 0.68 21.23 -36.22
CA ASP A 462 -0.16 21.04 -35.03
C ASP A 462 -1.45 21.91 -34.98
N ARG A 463 -1.86 22.49 -36.11
CA ARG A 463 -3.23 23.02 -36.28
C ARG A 463 -3.99 22.25 -37.35
N SER A 464 -3.85 20.92 -37.35
CA SER A 464 -4.92 20.10 -37.93
C SER A 464 -6.21 20.46 -37.19
N ILE A 465 -7.21 20.97 -37.92
CA ILE A 465 -8.55 21.13 -37.37
C ILE A 465 -8.99 19.71 -37.00
N ASN A 466 -8.94 19.36 -35.72
CA ASN A 466 -9.40 18.07 -35.24
C ASN A 466 -10.92 18.06 -35.28
N TYR A 467 -11.45 17.77 -36.45
CA TYR A 467 -12.87 17.73 -36.74
C TYR A 467 -13.64 16.82 -35.77
N GLN A 468 -12.98 15.81 -35.20
CA GLN A 468 -13.54 14.90 -34.19
C GLN A 468 -13.88 15.59 -32.86
N GLU A 469 -13.23 16.72 -32.52
CA GLU A 469 -13.45 17.46 -31.27
C GLU A 469 -14.68 18.37 -31.30
N PHE A 470 -15.37 18.50 -32.44
CA PHE A 470 -16.62 19.25 -32.51
C PHE A 470 -17.69 18.60 -31.60
N ASN A 471 -18.18 19.35 -30.61
CA ASN A 471 -19.14 18.83 -29.64
C ASN A 471 -20.58 18.82 -30.21
N LEU A 472 -20.90 17.80 -31.01
CA LEU A 472 -22.24 17.62 -31.57
C LEU A 472 -23.32 17.50 -30.48
N VAL A 473 -23.00 16.95 -29.31
CA VAL A 473 -23.98 16.68 -28.25
C VAL A 473 -24.65 17.97 -27.77
N ASP A 474 -23.92 19.09 -27.68
CA ASP A 474 -24.49 20.38 -27.27
C ASP A 474 -25.58 20.87 -28.23
N ASN A 475 -25.46 20.58 -29.53
CA ASN A 475 -26.44 21.00 -30.54
C ASN A 475 -27.76 20.21 -30.50
N VAL A 476 -27.74 19.00 -29.98
CA VAL A 476 -28.92 18.11 -29.89
C VAL A 476 -29.41 17.93 -28.45
N LYS A 477 -28.72 18.52 -27.47
CA LYS A 477 -28.95 18.36 -26.04
C LYS A 477 -30.39 18.64 -25.64
N ASP A 478 -31.00 19.71 -26.13
CA ASP A 478 -32.38 20.06 -25.78
C ASP A 478 -33.40 19.03 -26.30
N VAL A 479 -33.13 18.39 -27.44
CA VAL A 479 -33.97 17.30 -27.96
C VAL A 479 -33.87 16.12 -27.01
N ILE A 480 -32.65 15.72 -26.65
CA ILE A 480 -32.38 14.59 -25.75
C ILE A 480 -32.99 14.83 -24.37
N GLU A 481 -32.78 16.01 -23.79
CA GLU A 481 -33.23 16.34 -22.43
C GLU A 481 -34.76 16.39 -22.32
N ASN A 482 -35.46 16.82 -23.36
CA ASN A 482 -36.92 16.98 -23.34
C ASN A 482 -37.71 15.73 -23.77
N VAL A 483 -37.05 14.62 -24.14
CA VAL A 483 -37.75 13.37 -24.47
C VAL A 483 -38.60 12.89 -23.29
N GLN A 484 -39.89 12.71 -23.56
CA GLN A 484 -40.88 12.14 -22.64
C GLN A 484 -41.04 10.64 -22.85
N TYR A 485 -41.58 9.93 -21.85
CA TYR A 485 -41.77 8.48 -21.92
C TYR A 485 -42.73 8.03 -23.03
N ASP A 486 -43.71 8.87 -23.36
CA ASP A 486 -44.73 8.62 -24.38
C ASP A 486 -44.38 9.21 -25.77
N ASP A 487 -43.25 9.91 -25.91
CA ASP A 487 -42.79 10.39 -27.22
C ASP A 487 -42.55 9.20 -28.16
N SER A 488 -42.98 9.33 -29.41
CA SER A 488 -42.69 8.32 -30.45
C SER A 488 -41.29 8.52 -31.06
N GLU A 489 -40.67 7.44 -31.55
CA GLU A 489 -39.36 7.50 -32.24
C GLU A 489 -39.39 8.51 -33.40
N ARG A 490 -40.50 8.55 -34.15
CA ARG A 490 -40.71 9.48 -35.27
C ARG A 490 -40.72 10.95 -34.84
N GLU A 491 -41.30 11.27 -33.69
CA GLU A 491 -41.32 12.65 -33.18
C GLU A 491 -39.92 13.09 -32.74
N ILE A 492 -39.14 12.19 -32.16
CA ILE A 492 -37.75 12.46 -31.76
C ILE A 492 -36.88 12.66 -33.00
N ASP A 493 -36.99 11.77 -33.99
CA ASP A 493 -36.30 11.88 -35.28
C ASP A 493 -36.60 13.22 -35.99
N LEU A 494 -37.87 13.67 -35.95
CA LEU A 494 -38.25 14.98 -36.49
C LEU A 494 -37.59 16.14 -35.73
N ARG A 495 -37.59 16.09 -34.38
CA ARG A 495 -36.94 17.11 -33.54
C ARG A 495 -35.42 17.15 -33.78
N LEU A 496 -34.75 16.00 -33.95
CA LEU A 496 -33.34 15.91 -34.30
C LEU A 496 -33.06 16.47 -35.70
N THR A 497 -33.87 16.09 -36.69
CA THR A 497 -33.75 16.59 -38.07
C THR A 497 -33.88 18.12 -38.12
N ASN A 498 -34.75 18.70 -37.30
CA ASN A 498 -34.89 20.16 -37.17
C ASN A 498 -33.65 20.86 -36.57
N LYS A 499 -32.68 20.12 -36.00
CA LYS A 499 -31.41 20.67 -35.49
C LYS A 499 -30.30 20.79 -36.53
N ILE A 500 -30.49 20.23 -37.74
CA ILE A 500 -29.46 20.22 -38.78
C ILE A 500 -28.91 21.63 -39.07
N THR A 501 -29.77 22.64 -39.21
CA THR A 501 -29.32 24.02 -39.47
C THR A 501 -28.48 24.58 -38.32
N ALA A 502 -28.86 24.30 -37.07
CA ALA A 502 -28.10 24.73 -35.90
C ALA A 502 -26.73 24.04 -35.83
N ILE A 503 -26.66 22.73 -36.14
CA ILE A 503 -25.41 21.96 -36.22
C ILE A 503 -24.48 22.56 -37.27
N LYS A 504 -24.99 22.85 -38.48
CA LYS A 504 -24.19 23.47 -39.56
C LYS A 504 -23.61 24.82 -39.13
N THR A 505 -24.42 25.66 -38.48
CA THR A 505 -23.98 26.97 -37.99
C THR A 505 -22.93 26.85 -36.89
N SER A 506 -23.16 26.02 -35.88
CA SER A 506 -22.20 25.79 -34.79
C SER A 506 -20.89 25.20 -35.28
N LEU A 507 -20.93 24.30 -36.28
CA LEU A 507 -19.73 23.77 -36.89
C LEU A 507 -18.96 24.86 -37.65
N LYS A 508 -19.63 25.74 -38.40
CA LYS A 508 -18.97 26.90 -39.03
C LYS A 508 -18.34 27.83 -37.99
N SER A 509 -19.02 28.10 -36.88
CA SER A 509 -18.48 28.91 -35.78
C SER A 509 -17.29 28.23 -35.12
N TYR A 510 -17.35 26.93 -34.85
CA TYR A 510 -16.24 26.14 -34.31
C TYR A 510 -15.03 26.19 -35.26
N LEU A 511 -15.24 25.97 -36.56
CA LEU A 511 -14.19 26.05 -37.56
C LEU A 511 -13.58 27.47 -37.61
N LEU A 512 -14.42 28.52 -37.59
CA LEU A 512 -13.98 29.92 -37.58
C LEU A 512 -13.18 30.26 -36.30
N GLU A 513 -13.63 29.81 -35.14
CA GLU A 513 -12.94 29.98 -33.85
C GLU A 513 -11.59 29.26 -33.83
N LYS A 514 -11.54 28.01 -34.32
CA LYS A 514 -10.30 27.22 -34.41
C LYS A 514 -9.31 27.78 -35.42
N LEU A 515 -9.80 28.42 -36.48
CA LEU A 515 -8.99 29.18 -37.43
C LEU A 515 -8.44 30.48 -36.79
N ASN A 516 -9.13 31.03 -35.78
CA ASN A 516 -8.70 32.19 -34.99
C ASN A 516 -8.34 33.42 -35.85
N ASN A 517 -9.10 33.66 -36.92
CA ASN A 517 -8.98 34.83 -37.77
C ASN A 517 -10.37 35.41 -38.06
N GLN A 518 -10.63 36.61 -37.54
CA GLN A 518 -11.92 37.30 -37.66
C GLN A 518 -12.19 37.88 -39.05
N TYR A 519 -11.18 37.96 -39.92
CA TYR A 519 -11.28 38.52 -41.26
C TYR A 519 -11.58 37.46 -42.33
N ILE A 520 -11.52 36.17 -41.98
CA ILE A 520 -11.85 35.07 -42.89
C ILE A 520 -13.38 34.92 -43.00
N ASN A 521 -13.90 35.01 -44.22
CA ASN A 521 -15.26 34.57 -44.51
C ASN A 521 -15.28 33.04 -44.65
N ILE A 522 -15.78 32.34 -43.63
CA ILE A 522 -15.83 30.87 -43.59
C ILE A 522 -16.56 30.25 -44.79
N ASN A 523 -17.47 30.98 -45.46
CA ASN A 523 -18.20 30.49 -46.63
C ASN A 523 -17.33 30.40 -47.90
N ASN A 524 -16.16 31.06 -47.90
CA ASN A 524 -15.21 30.94 -49.01
C ASN A 524 -14.42 29.64 -48.92
N ILE A 525 -14.21 29.13 -47.70
CA ILE A 525 -13.47 27.90 -47.40
C ILE A 525 -14.42 26.70 -47.30
N VAL A 526 -15.53 26.82 -46.55
CA VAL A 526 -16.52 25.75 -46.37
C VAL A 526 -17.66 25.96 -47.37
N LYS A 527 -17.69 25.13 -48.42
CA LYS A 527 -18.68 25.24 -49.50
C LYS A 527 -20.00 24.57 -49.15
N ASP A 528 -19.93 23.40 -48.54
CA ASP A 528 -21.12 22.69 -48.06
C ASP A 528 -20.86 21.95 -46.75
N ILE A 529 -21.93 21.77 -45.98
CA ILE A 529 -21.98 20.89 -44.82
C ILE A 529 -23.22 20.02 -44.95
N THR A 530 -23.04 18.72 -45.04
CA THR A 530 -24.12 17.73 -45.01
C THR A 530 -24.17 17.06 -43.63
N VAL A 531 -25.37 16.95 -43.06
CA VAL A 531 -25.62 16.37 -41.73
C VAL A 531 -26.79 15.39 -41.85
N GLY A 532 -26.58 14.15 -41.43
CA GLY A 532 -27.64 13.14 -41.41
C GLY A 532 -27.14 11.74 -41.06
N VAL A 533 -27.90 10.71 -41.42
CA VAL A 533 -27.54 9.30 -41.20
C VAL A 533 -27.19 8.64 -42.53
N GLY A 534 -25.92 8.31 -42.75
CA GLY A 534 -25.39 7.81 -44.02
C GLY A 534 -24.72 8.89 -44.88
N ALA A 535 -24.10 8.49 -46.00
CA ALA A 535 -23.13 9.32 -46.73
C ALA A 535 -23.69 10.60 -47.40
N ASN A 536 -25.00 10.66 -47.68
CA ASN A 536 -25.65 11.78 -48.39
C ASN A 536 -26.99 12.19 -47.74
N ALA A 537 -27.20 11.90 -46.46
CA ALA A 537 -28.48 12.10 -45.81
C ALA A 537 -28.65 13.52 -45.27
N THR A 538 -29.85 14.08 -45.44
CA THR A 538 -30.28 15.38 -44.90
C THR A 538 -31.28 15.23 -43.76
N THR A 539 -31.42 14.02 -43.23
CA THR A 539 -32.37 13.65 -42.17
C THR A 539 -31.65 12.83 -41.10
N ILE A 540 -32.02 13.02 -39.84
CA ILE A 540 -31.53 12.23 -38.71
C ILE A 540 -32.66 11.29 -38.29
N MET A 541 -32.54 10.01 -38.66
CA MET A 541 -33.56 8.99 -38.40
C MET A 541 -32.94 7.70 -37.86
N GLY A 542 -33.74 6.90 -37.15
CA GLY A 542 -33.29 5.62 -36.57
C GLY A 542 -33.14 5.65 -35.05
N THR A 543 -33.78 6.62 -34.40
CA THR A 543 -33.99 6.57 -32.94
C THR A 543 -34.74 5.30 -32.58
N SER A 544 -34.33 4.64 -31.49
CA SER A 544 -34.99 3.44 -30.99
C SER A 544 -35.18 3.48 -29.48
N PHE A 545 -36.28 2.87 -29.01
CA PHE A 545 -36.51 2.61 -27.59
C PHE A 545 -36.40 1.13 -27.25
N ASN A 546 -35.48 0.81 -26.33
CA ASN A 546 -35.39 -0.52 -25.73
C ASN A 546 -35.93 -0.51 -24.31
N LYS A 547 -36.93 -1.35 -24.02
CA LYS A 547 -37.44 -1.52 -22.66
C LYS A 547 -36.33 -2.05 -21.75
N GLN A 548 -36.13 -1.39 -20.60
CA GLN A 548 -35.21 -1.87 -19.58
C GLN A 548 -35.87 -2.94 -18.69
N PRO A 549 -35.09 -3.71 -17.91
CA PRO A 549 -35.63 -4.56 -16.87
C PRO A 549 -36.52 -3.77 -15.89
N PRO A 550 -37.61 -4.35 -15.38
CA PRO A 550 -38.48 -3.69 -14.40
C PRO A 550 -37.71 -3.30 -13.13
N ILE A 551 -38.06 -2.15 -12.57
CA ILE A 551 -37.43 -1.60 -11.38
C ILE A 551 -38.46 -1.49 -10.26
N ASN A 552 -38.02 -1.83 -9.06
CA ASN A 552 -38.85 -1.72 -7.88
C ASN A 552 -39.13 -0.25 -7.54
N GLY A 553 -40.42 0.09 -7.34
CA GLY A 553 -40.86 1.44 -7.06
C GLY A 553 -40.35 2.05 -5.75
N MET A 554 -39.66 1.28 -4.90
CA MET A 554 -38.95 1.84 -3.75
C MET A 554 -37.97 2.96 -4.13
N LEU A 555 -37.26 2.83 -5.26
CA LEU A 555 -36.35 3.87 -5.78
C LEU A 555 -37.07 5.12 -6.30
N ARG A 556 -38.41 5.07 -6.40
CA ARG A 556 -39.28 6.14 -6.88
C ARG A 556 -40.24 6.64 -5.79
N GLY A 557 -40.06 6.19 -4.54
CA GLY A 557 -40.90 6.57 -3.40
C GLY A 557 -42.28 5.90 -3.36
N ASN A 558 -42.55 4.90 -4.21
CA ASN A 558 -43.82 4.17 -4.23
C ASN A 558 -43.59 2.65 -4.31
N ASN A 559 -43.59 1.99 -3.15
CA ASN A 559 -43.33 0.55 -3.04
C ASN A 559 -44.41 -0.34 -3.65
N ASN A 560 -45.60 0.22 -3.94
CA ASN A 560 -46.75 -0.52 -4.46
C ASN A 560 -46.70 -0.65 -5.97
N LYS A 561 -45.76 0.04 -6.63
CA LYS A 561 -45.60 0.04 -8.08
C LYS A 561 -44.31 -0.59 -8.53
N VAL A 562 -44.34 -1.08 -9.76
CA VAL A 562 -43.17 -1.47 -10.56
C VAL A 562 -43.09 -0.52 -11.75
N TYR A 563 -41.87 -0.14 -12.13
CA TYR A 563 -41.61 0.81 -13.22
C TYR A 563 -40.80 0.13 -14.31
N GLN A 564 -41.04 0.48 -15.57
CA GLN A 564 -40.22 -0.01 -16.68
C GLN A 564 -39.67 1.16 -17.50
N ASP A 565 -38.46 1.60 -17.15
CA ASP A 565 -37.78 2.66 -17.89
C ASP A 565 -37.47 2.23 -19.33
N LYS A 566 -37.30 3.19 -20.24
CA LYS A 566 -36.86 2.95 -21.63
C LYS A 566 -35.44 3.47 -21.81
N LEU A 567 -34.62 2.77 -22.58
CA LEU A 567 -33.34 3.28 -23.06
C LEU A 567 -33.56 3.85 -24.46
N LEU A 568 -33.41 5.17 -24.58
CA LEU A 568 -33.37 5.89 -25.83
C LEU A 568 -31.98 5.72 -26.44
N SER A 569 -31.93 5.09 -27.61
CA SER A 569 -30.75 5.01 -28.46
C SER A 569 -30.94 5.90 -29.68
N LEU A 570 -29.94 6.73 -29.95
CA LEU A 570 -29.96 7.69 -31.06
C LEU A 570 -29.09 7.16 -32.20
N PRO A 571 -29.41 7.48 -33.47
CA PRO A 571 -28.60 7.07 -34.60
C PRO A 571 -27.26 7.80 -34.58
N LYS A 572 -26.22 7.19 -35.16
CA LYS A 572 -24.95 7.86 -35.38
C LYS A 572 -25.11 8.91 -36.47
N ILE A 573 -24.69 10.14 -36.17
CA ILE A 573 -24.85 11.28 -37.09
C ILE A 573 -23.55 11.48 -37.84
N ILE A 574 -23.62 11.38 -39.16
CA ILE A 574 -22.51 11.68 -40.04
C ILE A 574 -22.58 13.16 -40.41
N ILE A 575 -21.47 13.86 -40.19
CA ILE A 575 -21.29 15.21 -40.71
C ILE A 575 -20.16 15.19 -41.73
N LYS A 576 -20.47 15.65 -42.94
CA LYS A 576 -19.54 15.81 -44.05
C LYS A 576 -19.36 17.30 -44.34
N VAL A 577 -18.12 17.77 -44.35
CA VAL A 577 -17.76 19.14 -44.71
C VAL A 577 -16.96 19.11 -46.01
N GLN A 578 -17.36 19.98 -46.93
CA GLN A 578 -16.66 20.17 -48.20
C GLN A 578 -15.86 21.48 -48.14
N PHE A 579 -14.54 21.35 -48.21
CA PHE A 579 -13.58 22.44 -48.18
C PHE A 579 -13.12 22.80 -49.58
N SER A 580 -12.87 24.08 -49.83
CA SER A 580 -12.20 24.58 -51.03
C SER A 580 -10.77 25.01 -50.69
N TYR A 581 -9.81 24.51 -51.46
CA TYR A 581 -8.38 24.83 -51.29
C TYR A 581 -7.99 26.19 -51.88
N ASP A 582 -8.73 26.69 -52.86
CA ASP A 582 -8.44 27.93 -53.61
C ASP A 582 -9.62 28.91 -53.64
N GLY A 583 -10.66 28.65 -52.85
CA GLY A 583 -11.89 29.45 -52.83
C GLY A 583 -12.85 29.15 -53.98
N THR A 584 -12.50 28.29 -54.94
CA THR A 584 -13.34 27.91 -56.08
C THR A 584 -14.13 26.62 -55.84
N ILE A 585 -15.17 26.38 -56.65
CA ILE A 585 -15.98 25.15 -56.61
C ILE A 585 -15.28 23.98 -57.36
N GLY A 586 -14.19 24.25 -58.09
CA GLY A 586 -13.51 23.25 -58.91
C GLY A 586 -12.57 22.32 -58.13
N ASN A 587 -12.03 22.78 -57.00
CA ASN A 587 -11.01 22.07 -56.22
C ASN A 587 -11.48 21.86 -54.78
N LEU A 588 -12.31 20.83 -54.60
CA LEU A 588 -12.97 20.52 -53.33
C LEU A 588 -12.38 19.29 -52.65
N TYR A 589 -12.31 19.33 -51.31
CA TYR A 589 -11.92 18.21 -50.47
C TYR A 589 -13.01 17.91 -49.45
N ASP A 590 -13.37 16.64 -49.32
CA ASP A 590 -14.41 16.18 -48.42
C ASP A 590 -13.81 15.59 -47.14
N LEU A 591 -14.26 16.08 -45.99
CA LEU A 591 -13.98 15.47 -44.70
C LEU A 591 -15.28 14.98 -44.08
N SER A 592 -15.31 13.73 -43.63
CA SER A 592 -16.49 13.12 -43.02
C SER A 592 -16.14 12.48 -41.69
N TYR A 593 -17.01 12.63 -40.70
CA TYR A 593 -16.89 11.98 -39.40
C TYR A 593 -18.25 11.58 -38.87
N GLU A 594 -18.27 10.46 -38.15
CA GLU A 594 -19.46 9.85 -37.58
C GLU A 594 -19.46 10.07 -36.07
N TYR A 595 -20.41 10.87 -35.60
CA TYR A 595 -20.56 11.23 -34.20
C TYR A 595 -21.56 10.31 -33.52
N GLU A 596 -21.14 9.74 -32.40
CA GLU A 596 -21.99 8.95 -31.53
C GLU A 596 -22.62 9.84 -30.45
N ILE A 597 -23.95 9.78 -30.32
CA ILE A 597 -24.67 10.51 -29.28
C ILE A 597 -24.93 9.54 -28.12
N PRO A 598 -24.63 9.93 -26.86
CA PRO A 598 -24.89 9.08 -25.70
C PRO A 598 -26.36 8.66 -25.60
N THR A 599 -26.57 7.39 -25.21
CA THR A 599 -27.91 6.89 -24.89
C THR A 599 -28.47 7.56 -23.64
N LYS A 600 -29.80 7.65 -23.53
CA LYS A 600 -30.49 8.25 -22.38
C LYS A 600 -31.54 7.30 -21.82
N VAL A 601 -31.56 7.16 -20.49
CA VAL A 601 -32.68 6.46 -19.81
C VAL A 601 -33.84 7.44 -19.66
N VAL A 602 -34.97 7.09 -20.24
CA VAL A 602 -36.25 7.80 -20.14
C VAL A 602 -37.10 7.08 -19.09
N LYS A 603 -37.33 7.76 -17.97
CA LYS A 603 -37.99 7.18 -16.80
C LYS A 603 -39.48 7.01 -17.05
N ASP A 604 -40.04 5.86 -16.65
CA ASP A 604 -41.49 5.67 -16.61
C ASP A 604 -42.10 6.51 -15.48
N PRO A 605 -42.99 7.48 -15.78
CA PRO A 605 -43.59 8.32 -14.75
C PRO A 605 -44.80 7.66 -14.08
N ARG A 606 -45.41 6.64 -14.71
CA ARG A 606 -46.69 6.08 -14.26
C ARG A 606 -46.48 4.90 -13.33
N GLY A 607 -45.70 3.91 -13.75
CA GLY A 607 -45.59 2.61 -13.09
C GLY A 607 -46.92 1.85 -13.04
N VAL A 608 -46.84 0.54 -12.85
CA VAL A 608 -48.00 -0.36 -12.75
C VAL A 608 -48.07 -0.90 -11.33
N ASP A 609 -49.28 -1.07 -10.79
CA ASP A 609 -49.49 -1.61 -9.46
C ASP A 609 -49.05 -3.08 -9.38
N LYS A 610 -48.36 -3.44 -8.31
CA LYS A 610 -47.99 -4.83 -8.01
C LYS A 610 -49.23 -5.66 -7.73
N ASN A 611 -49.18 -6.95 -8.03
CA ASN A 611 -50.26 -7.88 -7.75
C ASN A 611 -50.48 -8.02 -6.24
N SER A 612 -51.73 -8.17 -5.80
CA SER A 612 -51.99 -8.53 -4.41
C SER A 612 -51.44 -9.92 -4.13
N LEU A 613 -50.66 -10.10 -3.06
CA LEU A 613 -50.12 -11.42 -2.68
C LEU A 613 -51.21 -12.48 -2.45
N SER A 614 -52.44 -12.05 -2.18
CA SER A 614 -53.62 -12.92 -2.01
C SER A 614 -53.91 -13.80 -3.23
N VAL A 615 -53.45 -13.44 -4.44
CA VAL A 615 -53.60 -14.27 -5.65
C VAL A 615 -52.91 -15.64 -5.51
N LEU A 616 -51.91 -15.76 -4.63
CA LEU A 616 -51.20 -17.01 -4.38
C LEU A 616 -51.87 -17.88 -3.31
N GLN A 617 -52.86 -17.35 -2.59
CA GLN A 617 -53.40 -17.98 -1.38
C GLN A 617 -54.10 -19.31 -1.66
N SER A 618 -54.85 -19.42 -2.76
CA SER A 618 -55.61 -20.64 -3.10
C SER A 618 -54.70 -21.83 -3.44
N ASN A 619 -53.49 -21.54 -3.92
CA ASN A 619 -52.53 -22.54 -4.38
C ASN A 619 -51.47 -22.87 -3.30
N PHE A 620 -51.47 -22.13 -2.19
CA PHE A 620 -50.57 -22.37 -1.09
C PHE A 620 -51.07 -23.51 -0.19
N ALA A 621 -50.36 -24.64 -0.18
CA ALA A 621 -50.64 -25.75 0.73
C ALA A 621 -49.35 -26.48 1.17
N LEU A 622 -49.23 -26.77 2.46
CA LEU A 622 -48.19 -27.66 2.98
C LEU A 622 -48.71 -29.10 2.96
N SER A 623 -47.96 -30.02 2.37
CA SER A 623 -48.34 -31.44 2.24
C SER A 623 -47.82 -32.32 3.38
N LYS A 624 -46.82 -31.83 4.14
CA LYS A 624 -46.20 -32.57 5.26
C LYS A 624 -47.13 -32.62 6.47
N ARG A 625 -47.18 -33.79 7.12
CA ARG A 625 -47.79 -33.93 8.46
C ARG A 625 -46.71 -33.66 9.52
N TYR A 626 -46.99 -32.75 10.44
CA TYR A 626 -46.05 -32.33 11.46
C TYR A 626 -46.33 -32.99 12.81
N THR A 627 -45.26 -33.30 13.53
CA THR A 627 -45.27 -33.86 14.87
C THR A 627 -44.40 -33.04 15.82
N THR A 628 -44.43 -33.37 17.11
CA THR A 628 -43.54 -32.77 18.11
C THR A 628 -42.06 -33.09 17.91
N LEU A 629 -41.69 -33.96 16.96
CA LEU A 629 -40.29 -34.20 16.56
C LEU A 629 -39.77 -33.18 15.55
N ASP A 630 -40.66 -32.53 14.81
CA ASP A 630 -40.28 -31.55 13.79
C ASP A 630 -39.92 -30.21 14.44
N SER A 631 -38.96 -29.49 13.85
CA SER A 631 -38.51 -28.20 14.39
C SER A 631 -39.35 -27.02 13.91
N THR A 632 -39.39 -25.94 14.70
CA THR A 632 -40.01 -24.66 14.26
C THR A 632 -39.32 -24.08 13.03
N LYS A 633 -38.01 -24.32 12.91
CA LYS A 633 -37.18 -23.92 11.76
C LYS A 633 -37.53 -24.71 10.50
N GLU A 634 -37.74 -26.03 10.59
CA GLU A 634 -38.21 -26.84 9.46
C GLU A 634 -39.55 -26.33 8.94
N LEU A 635 -40.49 -26.04 9.85
CA LEU A 635 -41.79 -25.51 9.45
C LEU A 635 -41.65 -24.16 8.73
N TYR A 636 -40.80 -23.24 9.23
CA TYR A 636 -40.51 -21.98 8.55
C TYR A 636 -39.95 -22.21 7.13
N ASN A 637 -38.98 -23.12 7.00
CA ASN A 637 -38.36 -23.44 5.71
C ASN A 637 -39.36 -24.03 4.72
N ASP A 638 -40.26 -24.89 5.18
CA ASP A 638 -41.31 -25.47 4.34
C ASP A 638 -42.29 -24.39 3.86
N TYR A 639 -42.68 -23.43 4.72
CA TYR A 639 -43.45 -22.26 4.31
C TYR A 639 -42.69 -21.45 3.23
N GLN A 640 -41.40 -21.19 3.44
CA GLN A 640 -40.55 -20.41 2.54
C GLN A 640 -40.37 -21.06 1.17
N GLN A 641 -40.11 -22.36 1.13
CA GLN A 641 -39.96 -23.10 -0.10
C GLN A 641 -41.29 -23.13 -0.86
N THR A 642 -42.39 -23.42 -0.16
CA THR A 642 -43.73 -23.53 -0.76
C THR A 642 -44.18 -22.21 -1.36
N ILE A 643 -44.03 -21.08 -0.65
CA ILE A 643 -44.46 -19.78 -1.20
C ILE A 643 -43.63 -19.37 -2.42
N THR A 644 -42.33 -19.65 -2.39
CA THR A 644 -41.44 -19.34 -3.53
C THR A 644 -41.82 -20.18 -4.74
N GLN A 645 -42.11 -21.47 -4.54
CA GLN A 645 -42.56 -22.35 -5.61
C GLN A 645 -43.90 -21.90 -6.20
N VAL A 646 -44.90 -21.62 -5.36
CA VAL A 646 -46.24 -21.17 -5.79
C VAL A 646 -46.15 -19.82 -6.52
N ALA A 647 -45.31 -18.90 -6.04
CA ALA A 647 -45.04 -17.64 -6.74
C ALA A 647 -44.44 -17.91 -8.13
N ASN A 648 -43.38 -18.71 -8.22
CA ASN A 648 -42.71 -19.00 -9.50
C ASN A 648 -43.63 -19.70 -10.51
N GLU A 649 -44.49 -20.62 -10.05
CA GLU A 649 -45.50 -21.25 -10.89
C GLU A 649 -46.55 -20.25 -11.39
N TRP A 650 -47.01 -19.34 -10.52
CA TRP A 650 -47.94 -18.28 -10.93
C TRP A 650 -47.31 -17.34 -11.95
N GLU A 651 -46.06 -16.93 -11.73
CA GLU A 651 -45.30 -16.02 -12.59
C GLU A 651 -45.05 -16.63 -13.98
N HIS A 652 -44.73 -17.93 -14.02
CA HIS A 652 -44.58 -18.65 -15.29
C HIS A 652 -45.88 -18.69 -16.09
N ASN A 653 -47.02 -18.86 -15.42
CA ASN A 653 -48.33 -18.91 -16.06
C ASN A 653 -48.89 -17.51 -16.39
N HIS A 654 -48.31 -16.44 -15.83
CA HIS A 654 -48.72 -15.05 -16.04
C HIS A 654 -47.50 -14.17 -16.34
N PRO A 655 -46.82 -14.34 -17.49
CA PRO A 655 -45.56 -13.66 -17.80
C PRO A 655 -45.70 -12.13 -17.91
N THR A 656 -46.92 -11.64 -18.03
CA THR A 656 -47.28 -10.21 -18.09
C THR A 656 -48.05 -9.70 -16.86
N GLY A 657 -48.15 -10.53 -15.81
CA GLY A 657 -48.91 -10.22 -14.60
C GLY A 657 -50.42 -10.36 -14.77
N SER A 658 -51.21 -9.89 -13.78
CA SER A 658 -52.68 -9.90 -13.84
C SER A 658 -53.30 -8.65 -14.46
N GLY A 659 -52.49 -7.80 -15.10
CA GLY A 659 -52.89 -6.51 -15.65
C GLY A 659 -53.75 -6.58 -16.92
N GLN A 660 -54.44 -5.48 -17.22
CA GLN A 660 -55.17 -5.28 -18.47
C GLN A 660 -54.23 -5.39 -19.69
N PRO A 661 -54.70 -5.79 -20.90
CA PRO A 661 -53.88 -6.09 -22.07
C PRO A 661 -52.95 -4.98 -22.64
N GLY A 662 -52.76 -3.84 -21.96
CA GLY A 662 -51.93 -2.72 -22.38
C GLY A 662 -50.81 -2.30 -21.42
N ASP A 663 -50.86 -2.73 -20.15
CA ASP A 663 -49.95 -2.28 -19.07
C ASP A 663 -48.95 -3.39 -18.64
N ASN A 664 -48.64 -4.28 -19.58
CA ASN A 664 -47.91 -5.51 -19.30
C ASN A 664 -46.40 -5.25 -19.10
N TYR A 665 -45.97 -5.25 -17.84
CA TYR A 665 -44.56 -5.39 -17.47
C TYR A 665 -44.19 -6.86 -17.31
N PRO A 666 -42.98 -7.27 -17.74
CA PRO A 666 -42.53 -8.63 -17.57
C PRO A 666 -42.43 -8.94 -16.08
N VAL A 667 -43.00 -10.09 -15.69
CA VAL A 667 -42.94 -10.60 -14.33
C VAL A 667 -41.56 -11.22 -14.09
N GLU A 668 -40.90 -10.87 -12.99
CA GLU A 668 -39.60 -11.45 -12.62
C GLU A 668 -39.80 -12.73 -11.80
N ILE A 669 -38.85 -13.66 -11.78
CA ILE A 669 -38.94 -14.86 -10.94
C ILE A 669 -38.68 -14.48 -9.47
N SER A 670 -39.63 -14.77 -8.60
CA SER A 670 -39.52 -14.53 -7.16
C SER A 670 -38.40 -15.37 -6.52
N ARG A 671 -37.74 -14.76 -5.53
CA ARG A 671 -36.67 -15.39 -4.74
C ARG A 671 -37.08 -15.50 -3.28
N SER A 672 -36.30 -16.23 -2.48
CA SER A 672 -36.59 -16.42 -1.06
C SER A 672 -36.72 -15.10 -0.27
N ASN A 673 -35.95 -14.06 -0.63
CA ASN A 673 -36.05 -12.74 -0.01
C ASN A 673 -37.25 -11.89 -0.49
N SER A 674 -38.05 -12.37 -1.45
CA SER A 674 -39.27 -11.69 -1.91
C SER A 674 -40.40 -11.78 -0.89
N PHE A 675 -40.30 -12.69 0.09
CA PHE A 675 -41.33 -12.92 1.09
C PHE A 675 -40.73 -12.96 2.50
N ASN A 676 -41.45 -12.38 3.45
CA ASN A 676 -41.18 -12.52 4.87
C ASN A 676 -42.30 -13.36 5.50
N ILE A 677 -41.93 -14.28 6.40
CA ILE A 677 -42.84 -15.28 6.94
C ILE A 677 -42.83 -15.19 8.46
N ALA A 678 -43.99 -14.89 9.03
CA ALA A 678 -44.19 -14.94 10.47
C ALA A 678 -45.02 -16.17 10.82
N VAL A 679 -44.39 -17.20 11.41
CA VAL A 679 -45.09 -18.39 11.90
C VAL A 679 -45.78 -18.05 13.23
N ASN A 680 -47.10 -18.20 13.28
CA ASN A 680 -47.91 -17.89 14.45
C ASN A 680 -48.35 -19.16 15.17
N GLU A 681 -48.10 -19.21 16.47
CA GLU A 681 -48.65 -20.21 17.38
C GLU A 681 -50.08 -19.80 17.78
N VAL A 682 -51.10 -20.60 17.45
CA VAL A 682 -52.50 -20.20 17.72
C VAL A 682 -53.03 -20.83 19.01
N ARG A 683 -52.92 -22.15 19.12
CA ARG A 683 -53.31 -22.93 20.29
C ARG A 683 -52.31 -24.06 20.41
N VAL A 684 -51.25 -23.82 21.16
CA VAL A 684 -50.14 -24.75 21.31
C VAL A 684 -50.06 -25.24 22.75
N GLY A 685 -49.68 -26.50 22.90
CA GLY A 685 -49.47 -27.15 24.19
C GLY A 685 -48.17 -26.74 24.86
N ARG A 686 -47.68 -27.61 25.75
CA ARG A 686 -46.46 -27.40 26.54
C ARG A 686 -45.24 -27.07 25.67
N TYR A 687 -44.36 -26.23 26.23
CA TYR A 687 -43.07 -25.90 25.64
C TYR A 687 -42.25 -27.15 25.29
N ASN A 688 -41.78 -27.23 24.04
CA ASN A 688 -41.05 -28.37 23.49
C ASN A 688 -39.69 -27.97 22.89
N ASN A 689 -38.94 -27.13 23.62
CA ASN A 689 -37.65 -26.60 23.16
C ASN A 689 -37.76 -25.90 21.78
N THR A 690 -36.86 -26.25 20.86
CA THR A 690 -36.84 -25.78 19.47
C THR A 690 -37.82 -26.53 18.56
N ASN A 691 -38.48 -27.57 19.07
CA ASN A 691 -39.42 -28.37 18.33
C ASN A 691 -40.84 -27.80 18.41
N LEU A 692 -41.66 -28.21 17.46
CA LEU A 692 -43.07 -27.87 17.43
C LEU A 692 -43.78 -28.46 18.66
N ARG A 693 -44.82 -27.77 19.08
CA ARG A 693 -45.71 -28.17 20.18
C ARG A 693 -46.99 -28.72 19.58
N VAL A 694 -47.66 -29.65 20.27
CA VAL A 694 -48.98 -30.11 19.81
C VAL A 694 -49.94 -28.93 19.75
N GLY A 695 -50.65 -28.81 18.64
CA GLY A 695 -51.53 -27.66 18.45
C GLY A 695 -51.71 -27.25 17.01
N THR A 696 -52.15 -26.01 16.84
CA THR A 696 -52.41 -25.41 15.53
C THR A 696 -51.49 -24.23 15.25
N TYR A 697 -50.91 -24.23 14.06
CA TYR A 697 -50.05 -23.16 13.55
C TYR A 697 -50.63 -22.61 12.25
N ASN A 698 -50.34 -21.35 11.96
CA ASN A 698 -50.45 -20.79 10.60
C ASN A 698 -49.28 -19.82 10.39
N ALA A 699 -49.13 -19.31 9.18
CA ALA A 699 -48.16 -18.26 8.91
C ALA A 699 -48.85 -17.02 8.33
N THR A 700 -48.30 -15.86 8.63
CA THR A 700 -48.56 -14.64 7.87
C THR A 700 -47.42 -14.45 6.90
N ILE A 701 -47.72 -14.48 5.60
CA ILE A 701 -46.75 -14.28 4.53
C ILE A 701 -46.94 -12.84 4.03
N VAL A 702 -45.84 -12.09 3.98
CA VAL A 702 -45.82 -10.68 3.57
C VAL A 702 -44.85 -10.51 2.41
N ALA A 703 -45.28 -9.84 1.33
CA ALA A 703 -44.38 -9.47 0.26
C ALA A 703 -43.37 -8.42 0.79
N THR A 704 -42.09 -8.67 0.58
CA THR A 704 -41.05 -7.73 1.03
C THR A 704 -41.00 -6.51 0.13
N LYS A 705 -40.31 -5.46 0.60
CA LYS A 705 -40.04 -4.28 -0.22
C LYS A 705 -39.27 -4.64 -1.50
N ASP A 706 -38.51 -5.73 -1.50
CA ASP A 706 -37.71 -6.19 -2.63
C ASP A 706 -38.55 -6.96 -3.66
N SER A 707 -39.76 -7.42 -3.32
CA SER A 707 -40.64 -8.09 -4.27
C SER A 707 -41.05 -7.14 -5.40
N LEU A 708 -40.77 -7.54 -6.64
CA LEU A 708 -41.16 -6.78 -7.83
C LEU A 708 -42.61 -7.03 -8.24
N ASN A 709 -43.11 -8.24 -8.04
CA ASN A 709 -44.40 -8.67 -8.58
C ASN A 709 -45.56 -8.52 -7.59
N TYR A 710 -45.28 -8.53 -6.28
CA TYR A 710 -46.31 -8.66 -5.26
C TYR A 710 -46.26 -7.56 -4.20
N GLN A 711 -47.42 -7.26 -3.64
CA GLN A 711 -47.59 -6.39 -2.48
C GLN A 711 -48.63 -6.97 -1.51
N GLY A 712 -48.59 -6.51 -0.26
CA GLY A 712 -49.52 -6.93 0.78
C GLY A 712 -49.12 -8.26 1.44
N SER A 713 -50.11 -8.91 2.07
CA SER A 713 -49.92 -10.13 2.84
C SER A 713 -51.15 -11.02 2.77
N PHE A 714 -50.97 -12.31 3.06
CA PHE A 714 -52.08 -13.20 3.38
C PHE A 714 -51.71 -14.13 4.53
N LYS A 715 -52.75 -14.69 5.16
CA LYS A 715 -52.61 -15.67 6.23
C LYS A 715 -52.87 -17.06 5.68
N THR A 716 -51.97 -18.00 5.92
CA THR A 716 -52.11 -19.38 5.44
C THR A 716 -53.25 -20.10 6.17
N GLY A 717 -53.69 -21.22 5.60
CA GLY A 717 -54.51 -22.19 6.31
C GLY A 717 -53.82 -22.70 7.58
N VAL A 718 -54.64 -23.28 8.47
CA VAL A 718 -54.14 -23.87 9.72
C VAL A 718 -53.52 -25.24 9.45
N ILE A 719 -52.34 -25.48 10.01
CA ILE A 719 -51.75 -26.81 10.10
C ILE A 719 -51.91 -27.37 11.51
N HIS A 720 -52.00 -28.69 11.60
CA HIS A 720 -52.12 -29.42 12.86
C HIS A 720 -50.83 -30.17 13.16
N VAL A 721 -50.26 -29.93 14.34
CA VAL A 721 -49.12 -30.66 14.88
C VAL A 721 -49.62 -31.67 15.89
N THR A 722 -49.32 -32.94 15.69
CA THR A 722 -49.72 -34.04 16.59
C THR A 722 -48.57 -34.50 17.49
N ALA A 723 -48.88 -35.18 18.58
CA ALA A 723 -47.87 -35.79 19.45
C ALA A 723 -47.05 -36.84 18.68
N ALA A 724 -45.74 -36.90 18.92
CA ALA A 724 -44.89 -37.95 18.38
C ALA A 724 -45.19 -39.30 19.06
N PRO A 725 -45.09 -40.44 18.36
CA PRO A 725 -45.29 -41.74 18.98
C PRO A 725 -44.15 -42.05 19.96
N ILE A 726 -44.46 -42.59 21.15
CA ILE A 726 -43.47 -42.95 22.18
C ILE A 726 -42.46 -44.00 21.67
N SER A 727 -42.83 -44.79 20.66
CA SER A 727 -41.94 -45.73 19.97
C SER A 727 -40.74 -45.04 19.30
N ALA A 728 -40.84 -43.76 18.93
CA ALA A 728 -39.73 -43.02 18.32
C ALA A 728 -38.57 -42.74 19.30
N ILE A 729 -38.80 -42.86 20.61
CA ILE A 729 -37.82 -42.63 21.69
C ILE A 729 -37.74 -43.80 22.68
N SER A 730 -38.28 -44.96 22.27
CA SER A 730 -38.24 -46.17 23.08
C SER A 730 -37.01 -47.01 22.73
N LEU A 731 -36.58 -47.82 23.69
CA LEU A 731 -35.52 -48.80 23.51
C LEU A 731 -35.96 -49.92 22.56
N SER A 732 -35.01 -50.53 21.85
CA SER A 732 -35.25 -51.75 21.08
C SER A 732 -35.06 -53.01 21.93
N HIS A 733 -34.06 -53.01 22.82
CA HIS A 733 -33.82 -54.04 23.83
C HIS A 733 -32.91 -53.50 24.94
N LEU A 734 -32.85 -54.21 26.08
CA LEU A 734 -31.89 -53.95 27.16
C LEU A 734 -31.33 -55.28 27.68
N VAL A 735 -30.02 -55.41 27.79
CA VAL A 735 -29.36 -56.60 28.33
C VAL A 735 -28.72 -56.24 29.67
N VAL A 736 -29.03 -57.02 30.70
CA VAL A 736 -28.48 -56.91 32.07
C VAL A 736 -28.21 -58.31 32.63
N ASP A 737 -27.59 -58.39 33.79
CA ASP A 737 -27.43 -59.66 34.51
C ASP A 737 -28.32 -59.74 35.76
N SER A 738 -28.42 -60.92 36.36
CA SER A 738 -29.24 -61.19 37.54
C SER A 738 -28.77 -60.45 38.80
N SER A 739 -27.60 -59.81 38.81
CA SER A 739 -27.12 -59.01 39.94
C SER A 739 -27.85 -57.68 40.06
N TRP A 740 -28.51 -57.22 39.00
CA TRP A 740 -29.30 -56.01 39.04
C TRP A 740 -30.60 -56.24 39.84
N THR A 741 -31.06 -55.20 40.52
CA THR A 741 -32.40 -55.18 41.10
C THR A 741 -33.44 -54.72 40.08
N GLN A 742 -34.72 -54.94 40.36
CA GLN A 742 -35.79 -54.39 39.51
C GLN A 742 -35.74 -52.86 39.45
N GLN A 743 -35.43 -52.22 40.58
CA GLN A 743 -35.27 -50.77 40.67
C GLN A 743 -34.11 -50.25 39.78
N ASP A 744 -32.97 -50.94 39.76
CA ASP A 744 -31.82 -50.54 38.92
C ASP A 744 -32.20 -50.52 37.44
N VAL A 745 -32.92 -51.56 36.99
CA VAL A 745 -33.41 -51.64 35.61
C VAL A 745 -34.44 -50.57 35.31
N TYR A 746 -35.40 -50.33 36.22
CA TYR A 746 -36.40 -49.28 36.04
C TYR A 746 -35.75 -47.91 35.81
N ARG A 747 -34.78 -47.55 36.66
CA ARG A 747 -34.04 -46.28 36.55
C ARG A 747 -33.22 -46.18 35.27
N GLU A 748 -32.58 -47.27 34.85
CA GLU A 748 -31.79 -47.28 33.61
C GLU A 748 -32.67 -47.10 32.37
N ILE A 749 -33.85 -47.74 32.33
CA ILE A 749 -34.82 -47.58 31.25
C ILE A 749 -35.32 -46.13 31.20
N GLN A 750 -35.72 -45.58 32.35
CA GLN A 750 -36.18 -44.20 32.48
C GLN A 750 -35.11 -43.21 31.99
N ARG A 751 -33.86 -43.38 32.44
CA ARG A 751 -32.72 -42.55 32.03
C ARG A 751 -32.49 -42.58 30.52
N ARG A 752 -32.56 -43.76 29.89
CA ARG A 752 -32.33 -43.90 28.44
C ARG A 752 -33.44 -43.28 27.61
N ILE A 753 -34.71 -43.44 28.01
CA ILE A 753 -35.85 -42.82 27.32
C ILE A 753 -35.72 -41.30 27.35
N LEU A 754 -35.40 -40.72 28.53
CA LEU A 754 -35.17 -39.29 28.66
C LEU A 754 -33.97 -38.80 27.84
N ALA A 755 -32.90 -39.59 27.78
CA ALA A 755 -31.73 -39.26 26.95
C ALA A 755 -32.07 -39.27 25.45
N GLN A 756 -32.85 -40.25 24.97
CA GLN A 756 -33.32 -40.30 23.59
C GLN A 756 -34.31 -39.18 23.26
N ALA A 757 -35.17 -38.81 24.21
CA ALA A 757 -36.05 -37.65 24.05
C ALA A 757 -35.24 -36.36 23.88
N ARG A 758 -34.25 -36.12 24.75
CA ARG A 758 -33.36 -34.94 24.67
C ARG A 758 -32.56 -34.90 23.37
N SER A 759 -32.02 -36.03 22.91
CA SER A 759 -31.26 -36.06 21.65
C SER A 759 -32.12 -35.75 20.42
N ARG A 760 -33.44 -35.97 20.52
CA ARG A 760 -34.42 -35.60 19.50
C ARG A 760 -35.10 -34.24 19.73
N GLY A 761 -34.60 -33.45 20.69
CA GLY A 761 -35.12 -32.12 21.00
C GLY A 761 -36.41 -32.10 21.82
N LEU A 762 -36.95 -33.25 22.23
CA LEU A 762 -38.19 -33.34 22.99
C LEU A 762 -37.98 -32.92 24.45
N ASN A 763 -38.88 -32.07 24.96
CA ASN A 763 -38.91 -31.67 26.36
C ASN A 763 -39.76 -32.64 27.20
N LEU A 764 -39.25 -33.86 27.39
CA LEU A 764 -39.92 -34.93 28.13
C LEU A 764 -39.43 -35.05 29.58
N ASN A 765 -40.35 -35.21 30.52
CA ASN A 765 -40.11 -35.45 31.94
C ASN A 765 -40.46 -36.89 32.35
N GLU A 766 -40.02 -37.29 33.55
CA GLU A 766 -40.32 -38.59 34.14
C GLU A 766 -41.83 -38.85 34.33
N SER A 767 -42.61 -37.80 34.58
CA SER A 767 -44.06 -37.86 34.75
C SER A 767 -44.83 -38.16 33.45
N ASP A 768 -44.16 -38.04 32.30
CA ASP A 768 -44.82 -38.02 30.99
C ASP A 768 -44.98 -39.43 30.39
N PHE A 769 -44.42 -40.45 31.06
CA PHE A 769 -44.56 -41.85 30.66
C PHE A 769 -44.53 -42.80 31.87
N ARG A 770 -45.07 -44.00 31.68
CA ARG A 770 -45.04 -45.09 32.66
C ARG A 770 -44.29 -46.28 32.11
N ILE A 771 -43.42 -46.86 32.93
CA ILE A 771 -42.76 -48.14 32.67
C ILE A 771 -43.54 -49.25 33.39
N SER A 772 -43.90 -50.30 32.67
CA SER A 772 -44.58 -51.50 33.20
C SER A 772 -43.82 -52.77 32.80
N GLY A 773 -43.93 -53.83 33.62
CA GLY A 773 -43.16 -55.07 33.47
C GLY A 773 -41.90 -55.14 34.36
N ILE A 774 -41.57 -54.05 35.07
CA ILE A 774 -40.52 -53.98 36.09
C ILE A 774 -40.93 -52.99 37.19
N SER A 775 -40.56 -53.27 38.45
CA SER A 775 -40.95 -52.44 39.60
C SER A 775 -39.92 -51.34 39.91
N GLU A 776 -40.41 -50.12 40.14
CA GLU A 776 -39.63 -48.93 40.49
C GLU A 776 -38.94 -49.01 41.86
N ASN A 777 -39.55 -49.71 42.82
CA ASN A 777 -39.15 -49.68 44.24
C ASN A 777 -38.73 -51.04 44.80
N SER A 778 -38.49 -52.03 43.93
CA SER A 778 -38.14 -53.39 44.35
C SER A 778 -36.64 -53.64 44.31
N LEU A 779 -36.05 -53.89 45.49
CA LEU A 779 -34.65 -54.33 45.65
C LEU A 779 -34.44 -55.83 45.33
N ILE A 780 -35.48 -56.54 44.89
CA ILE A 780 -35.37 -57.95 44.51
C ILE A 780 -34.50 -58.09 43.25
N LYS A 781 -33.52 -59.01 43.31
CA LYS A 781 -32.65 -59.41 42.19
C LYS A 781 -33.45 -60.00 41.03
N LEU A 782 -32.95 -59.77 39.82
CA LEU A 782 -33.62 -60.26 38.61
C LEU A 782 -33.43 -61.76 38.44
N ARG A 783 -34.52 -62.43 38.03
CA ARG A 783 -34.44 -63.80 37.51
C ARG A 783 -34.02 -63.78 36.05
N THR A 784 -33.21 -64.75 35.67
CA THR A 784 -32.74 -64.98 34.31
C THR A 784 -33.89 -65.19 33.32
N GLY A 785 -33.67 -64.82 32.06
CA GLY A 785 -34.64 -64.94 30.97
C GLY A 785 -35.11 -63.60 30.40
N ASN A 786 -36.08 -63.68 29.48
CA ASN A 786 -36.60 -62.51 28.76
C ASN A 786 -37.86 -61.97 29.42
N LYS A 787 -37.95 -60.66 29.54
CA LYS A 787 -39.14 -59.95 30.03
C LYS A 787 -39.53 -58.86 29.04
N THR A 788 -40.82 -58.78 28.71
CA THR A 788 -41.34 -57.67 27.92
C THR A 788 -41.59 -56.46 28.82
N ILE A 789 -40.95 -55.34 28.51
CA ILE A 789 -41.18 -54.06 29.16
C ILE A 789 -42.08 -53.23 28.28
N THR A 790 -43.07 -52.57 28.88
CA THR A 790 -44.01 -51.68 28.20
C THR A 790 -43.81 -50.25 28.66
N ILE A 791 -43.67 -49.33 27.70
CA ILE A 791 -43.60 -47.88 27.91
C ILE A 791 -44.90 -47.27 27.40
N THR A 792 -45.64 -46.60 28.26
CA THR A 792 -46.91 -45.94 27.92
C THR A 792 -46.78 -44.45 28.14
N ALA A 793 -47.09 -43.63 27.12
CA ALA A 793 -47.18 -42.19 27.29
C ALA A 793 -48.36 -41.83 28.21
N LEU A 794 -48.14 -40.92 29.16
CA LEU A 794 -49.17 -40.45 30.09
C LEU A 794 -49.66 -39.07 29.61
N GLY A 795 -50.90 -39.04 29.12
CA GLY A 795 -51.45 -38.00 28.23
C GLY A 795 -51.76 -36.62 28.84
N ASN A 796 -51.01 -36.15 29.82
CA ASN A 796 -51.31 -34.85 30.43
C ASN A 796 -50.83 -33.66 29.58
N ASP A 797 -49.75 -33.80 28.80
CA ASP A 797 -49.13 -32.68 28.06
C ASP A 797 -48.92 -32.92 26.54
N ASN A 798 -49.32 -34.09 26.03
CA ASN A 798 -49.28 -34.49 24.61
C ASN A 798 -47.93 -34.34 23.88
N VAL A 799 -46.77 -34.28 24.56
CA VAL A 799 -45.45 -34.26 23.87
C VAL A 799 -45.21 -35.57 23.10
N VAL A 800 -45.65 -36.67 23.67
CA VAL A 800 -45.60 -38.01 23.09
C VAL A 800 -46.94 -38.73 23.29
N THR A 801 -47.24 -39.73 22.46
CA THR A 801 -48.48 -40.52 22.54
C THR A 801 -48.24 -42.00 22.26
N GLY A 802 -49.21 -42.83 22.65
CA GLY A 802 -49.21 -44.27 22.38
C GLY A 802 -48.39 -45.10 23.35
N MET A 803 -48.07 -46.32 22.91
CA MET A 803 -47.39 -47.36 23.69
C MET A 803 -46.29 -48.01 22.86
N ALA A 804 -45.19 -48.40 23.51
CA ALA A 804 -44.11 -49.15 22.91
C ALA A 804 -43.67 -50.29 23.85
N THR A 805 -43.14 -51.36 23.28
CA THR A 805 -42.66 -52.52 24.03
C THR A 805 -41.26 -52.90 23.58
N PHE A 806 -40.42 -53.37 24.51
CA PHE A 806 -39.10 -53.92 24.19
C PHE A 806 -38.74 -55.07 25.12
N ASN A 807 -37.74 -55.86 24.72
CA ASN A 807 -37.29 -57.01 25.49
C ASN A 807 -36.13 -56.64 26.43
N LEU A 808 -36.32 -56.92 27.71
CA LEU A 808 -35.26 -57.00 28.73
C LEU A 808 -34.74 -58.43 28.77
N ILE A 809 -33.45 -58.62 28.50
CA ILE A 809 -32.76 -59.91 28.56
C ILE A 809 -31.91 -59.94 29.83
N VAL A 810 -32.19 -60.88 30.72
CA VAL A 810 -31.45 -61.06 31.98
C VAL A 810 -30.57 -62.30 31.90
N ASN A 811 -29.26 -62.08 31.92
CA ASN A 811 -28.27 -63.15 31.93
C ASN A 811 -27.95 -63.62 33.36
N PRO A 812 -27.59 -64.90 33.55
CA PRO A 812 -27.11 -65.38 34.85
C PRO A 812 -25.77 -64.72 35.23
N VAL A 813 -25.55 -64.58 36.54
CA VAL A 813 -24.26 -64.20 37.12
C VAL A 813 -23.44 -65.46 37.40
N SER A 814 -22.15 -65.43 37.11
CA SER A 814 -21.28 -66.57 37.40
C SER A 814 -21.18 -66.85 38.90
N ILE A 815 -21.43 -68.10 39.30
CA ILE A 815 -21.27 -68.56 40.69
C ILE A 815 -19.81 -68.47 41.12
N SER A 816 -18.85 -68.51 40.18
CA SER A 816 -17.42 -68.36 40.46
C SER A 816 -17.06 -67.04 41.16
N LYS A 817 -17.94 -66.04 41.13
CA LYS A 817 -17.80 -64.81 41.95
C LYS A 817 -17.65 -65.12 43.45
N TYR A 818 -18.19 -66.24 43.91
CA TYR A 818 -18.15 -66.66 45.32
C TYR A 818 -17.06 -67.70 45.63
N TYR A 819 -16.12 -67.92 44.70
CA TYR A 819 -15.05 -68.91 44.84
C TYR A 819 -14.31 -68.82 46.20
N ASP A 820 -13.84 -67.62 46.58
CA ASP A 820 -13.10 -67.42 47.84
C ASP A 820 -13.99 -67.38 49.10
N LYS A 821 -15.30 -67.61 48.95
CA LYS A 821 -16.28 -67.53 50.05
C LYS A 821 -16.58 -68.88 50.67
N THR A 822 -16.07 -69.96 50.10
CA THR A 822 -16.26 -71.32 50.60
C THR A 822 -14.91 -71.92 50.99
N ASN A 823 -14.73 -72.17 52.29
CA ASN A 823 -13.57 -72.86 52.82
C ASN A 823 -13.98 -73.66 54.07
N PRO A 824 -14.11 -75.00 53.97
CA PRO A 824 -14.46 -75.82 55.12
C PRO A 824 -13.33 -75.91 56.16
N GLY A 825 -12.12 -75.43 55.87
CA GLY A 825 -10.94 -75.60 56.71
C GLY A 825 -10.40 -77.04 56.67
N ALA A 826 -9.34 -77.30 57.44
CA ALA A 826 -8.79 -78.65 57.59
C ALA A 826 -9.75 -79.56 58.37
N GLN A 827 -10.01 -80.75 57.82
CA GLN A 827 -10.89 -81.77 58.41
C GLN A 827 -10.05 -82.88 59.04
N LYS A 828 -10.65 -83.73 59.87
CA LYS A 828 -9.95 -84.89 60.47
C LYS A 828 -10.47 -86.21 59.95
N VAL A 829 -9.63 -87.24 59.93
CA VAL A 829 -10.06 -88.64 59.70
C VAL A 829 -11.20 -88.99 60.68
N GLY A 830 -12.26 -89.60 60.16
CA GLY A 830 -13.51 -89.89 60.89
C GLY A 830 -14.56 -88.77 60.82
N SER A 831 -14.24 -87.60 60.25
CA SER A 831 -15.23 -86.52 60.04
C SER A 831 -16.25 -86.92 58.96
N SER A 832 -17.50 -86.47 59.10
CA SER A 832 -18.57 -86.76 58.15
C SER A 832 -18.49 -85.87 56.90
N VAL A 833 -18.68 -86.47 55.73
CA VAL A 833 -18.80 -85.77 54.44
C VAL A 833 -19.98 -84.79 54.46
N GLN A 834 -21.13 -85.21 55.01
CA GLN A 834 -22.31 -84.35 55.16
C GLN A 834 -22.05 -83.09 55.99
N ASN A 835 -21.19 -83.16 57.01
CA ASN A 835 -20.83 -81.98 57.81
C ASN A 835 -20.05 -80.96 56.97
N VAL A 836 -19.11 -81.42 56.14
CA VAL A 836 -18.34 -80.55 55.24
C VAL A 836 -19.23 -79.90 54.18
N ILE A 837 -20.13 -80.68 53.57
CA ILE A 837 -21.14 -80.17 52.64
C ILE A 837 -21.99 -79.09 53.31
N SER A 838 -22.43 -79.31 54.56
CA SER A 838 -23.24 -78.35 55.31
C SER A 838 -22.48 -77.04 55.61
N ILE A 839 -21.18 -77.12 55.93
CA ILE A 839 -20.33 -75.94 56.16
C ILE A 839 -20.21 -75.12 54.87
N ILE A 840 -19.87 -75.76 53.75
CA ILE A 840 -19.71 -75.09 52.45
C ILE A 840 -21.04 -74.45 52.01
N MET A 841 -22.15 -75.17 52.14
CA MET A 841 -23.49 -74.65 51.85
C MET A 841 -23.82 -73.42 52.70
N ASN A 842 -23.54 -73.46 54.01
CA ASN A 842 -23.84 -72.32 54.88
C ASN A 842 -22.99 -71.09 54.55
N GLN A 843 -21.71 -71.27 54.27
CA GLN A 843 -20.80 -70.19 53.86
C GLN A 843 -21.22 -69.55 52.52
N LEU A 844 -21.57 -70.37 51.53
CA LEU A 844 -22.08 -69.91 50.25
C LEU A 844 -23.42 -69.17 50.42
N LYS A 845 -24.33 -69.69 51.25
CA LYS A 845 -25.62 -69.08 51.55
C LYS A 845 -25.47 -67.69 52.14
N GLU A 846 -24.57 -67.53 53.11
CA GLU A 846 -24.32 -66.25 53.76
C GLU A 846 -23.77 -65.22 52.76
N ALA A 847 -22.79 -65.62 51.94
CA ALA A 847 -22.19 -64.75 50.94
C ALA A 847 -23.20 -64.30 49.86
N ILE A 848 -24.05 -65.21 49.39
CA ILE A 848 -25.07 -64.93 48.38
C ILE A 848 -26.21 -64.09 48.96
N ASN A 849 -26.67 -64.38 50.18
CA ASN A 849 -27.70 -63.58 50.86
C ASN A 849 -27.20 -62.16 51.18
N LYS A 850 -25.92 -62.00 51.53
CA LYS A 850 -25.29 -60.69 51.72
C LYS A 850 -25.27 -59.84 50.44
N ASP A 851 -25.19 -60.48 49.28
CA ASP A 851 -25.32 -59.84 47.96
C ASP A 851 -26.80 -59.55 47.58
N GLY A 852 -27.76 -59.89 48.43
CA GLY A 852 -29.18 -59.54 48.29
C GLY A 852 -30.03 -60.58 47.55
N TYR A 853 -29.49 -61.75 47.24
CA TYR A 853 -30.28 -62.87 46.73
C TYR A 853 -30.94 -63.58 47.91
N ASN A 854 -32.27 -63.55 48.04
CA ASN A 854 -32.94 -64.16 49.19
C ASN A 854 -33.07 -65.69 49.03
N ILE A 855 -32.03 -66.45 49.39
CA ILE A 855 -32.00 -67.92 49.32
C ILE A 855 -32.29 -68.51 50.71
N ASN A 856 -33.48 -69.10 50.85
CA ASN A 856 -33.92 -69.72 52.10
C ASN A 856 -33.41 -71.16 52.26
N ASP A 857 -33.46 -71.95 51.19
CA ASP A 857 -33.01 -73.34 51.16
C ASP A 857 -32.00 -73.52 50.03
N ILE A 858 -30.71 -73.55 50.40
CA ILE A 858 -29.61 -73.49 49.45
C ILE A 858 -29.44 -74.78 48.63
N ILE A 859 -29.91 -75.92 49.15
CA ILE A 859 -29.83 -77.23 48.47
C ILE A 859 -30.66 -77.22 47.18
N ASN A 860 -31.72 -76.42 47.13
CA ASN A 860 -32.50 -76.25 45.90
C ASN A 860 -31.78 -75.45 44.82
N TYR A 861 -30.67 -74.78 45.15
CA TYR A 861 -29.92 -73.88 44.27
C TYR A 861 -28.58 -74.45 43.85
N PHE A 862 -27.90 -75.19 44.73
CA PHE A 862 -26.58 -75.74 44.44
C PHE A 862 -26.47 -77.20 44.88
N THR A 863 -25.63 -77.95 44.18
CA THR A 863 -25.23 -79.31 44.54
C THR A 863 -23.74 -79.28 44.85
N ILE A 864 -23.32 -79.95 45.93
CA ILE A 864 -21.90 -80.12 46.25
C ILE A 864 -21.51 -81.57 45.98
N VAL A 865 -20.41 -81.76 45.28
CA VAL A 865 -19.81 -83.07 45.02
C VAL A 865 -18.42 -83.09 45.64
N ILE A 866 -18.14 -84.03 46.56
CA ILE A 866 -16.81 -84.21 47.14
C ILE A 866 -16.14 -85.43 46.53
N THR A 867 -14.88 -85.30 46.12
CA THR A 867 -14.07 -86.41 45.59
C THR A 867 -12.77 -86.59 46.38
N ASP A 868 -12.35 -87.84 46.55
CA ASP A 868 -11.10 -88.20 47.22
C ASP A 868 -9.85 -88.04 46.31
N THR A 869 -8.67 -88.34 46.88
CA THR A 869 -7.35 -88.36 46.19
C THR A 869 -7.27 -89.24 44.96
N ASN A 870 -8.17 -90.22 44.82
CA ASN A 870 -8.23 -91.13 43.68
C ASN A 870 -9.34 -90.71 42.68
N GLY A 871 -9.99 -89.57 42.89
CA GLY A 871 -11.08 -89.07 42.07
C GLY A 871 -12.41 -89.78 42.30
N ARG A 872 -12.54 -90.57 43.37
CA ARG A 872 -13.81 -91.24 43.72
C ARG A 872 -14.73 -90.25 44.41
N ARG A 873 -15.97 -90.13 43.90
CA ARG A 873 -17.06 -89.38 44.55
C ARG A 873 -17.45 -90.04 45.87
N LEU A 874 -17.47 -89.24 46.93
CA LEU A 874 -17.94 -89.64 48.24
C LEU A 874 -19.45 -89.42 48.36
N ASN A 875 -20.13 -90.30 49.09
CA ASN A 875 -21.54 -90.12 49.44
C ASN A 875 -21.65 -89.28 50.72
N ASP A 876 -22.78 -88.60 50.87
CA ASP A 876 -23.10 -87.76 52.02
C ASP A 876 -23.01 -88.55 53.36
N SER A 877 -23.37 -89.83 53.35
CA SER A 877 -23.28 -90.73 54.51
C SER A 877 -21.87 -91.20 54.85
N ASP A 878 -20.89 -90.92 54.00
CA ASP A 878 -19.53 -91.40 54.19
C ASP A 878 -18.78 -90.57 55.26
N ILE A 879 -17.71 -91.16 55.81
CA ILE A 879 -16.72 -90.49 56.64
C ILE A 879 -15.38 -90.47 55.90
N PHE A 880 -14.53 -89.48 56.19
CA PHE A 880 -13.19 -89.45 55.63
C PHE A 880 -12.31 -90.51 56.28
N GLN A 881 -11.90 -91.53 55.53
CA GLN A 881 -11.14 -92.67 56.05
C GLN A 881 -9.62 -92.48 55.96
N THR A 882 -9.15 -91.62 55.06
CA THR A 882 -7.72 -91.42 54.79
C THR A 882 -7.34 -89.93 54.85
N PRO A 883 -6.18 -89.59 55.46
CA PRO A 883 -5.66 -88.24 55.38
C PRO A 883 -5.18 -87.93 53.95
N GLY A 884 -5.37 -86.70 53.49
CA GLY A 884 -5.02 -86.29 52.13
C GLY A 884 -5.78 -85.06 51.63
N THR A 885 -5.55 -84.68 50.38
CA THR A 885 -6.27 -83.59 49.70
C THR A 885 -7.55 -84.12 49.08
N TYR A 886 -8.66 -83.44 49.31
CA TYR A 886 -9.96 -83.72 48.73
C TYR A 886 -10.40 -82.51 47.90
N TRP A 887 -11.25 -82.75 46.89
CA TRP A 887 -11.84 -81.70 46.06
C TRP A 887 -13.33 -81.61 46.35
N TYR A 888 -13.88 -80.41 46.25
CA TYR A 888 -15.31 -80.23 46.17
C TYR A 888 -15.67 -79.31 45.00
N ASP A 889 -16.75 -79.69 44.32
CA ASP A 889 -17.34 -78.94 43.22
C ASP A 889 -18.72 -78.45 43.66
N ILE A 890 -18.99 -77.15 43.49
CA ILE A 890 -20.30 -76.53 43.70
C ILE A 890 -20.91 -76.28 42.33
N GLU A 891 -21.94 -77.05 42.01
CA GLU A 891 -22.66 -76.96 40.74
C GLU A 891 -23.98 -76.22 40.93
N VAL A 892 -24.32 -75.36 39.97
CA VAL A 892 -25.62 -74.69 39.92
C VAL A 892 -26.70 -75.68 39.48
N THR A 893 -27.70 -75.88 40.32
CA THR A 893 -28.84 -76.76 39.99
C THR A 893 -29.69 -76.19 38.86
N ALA A 894 -30.29 -77.09 38.07
CA ALA A 894 -31.16 -76.71 36.96
C ALA A 894 -32.47 -76.03 37.40
N MET A 895 -32.98 -76.29 38.61
CA MET A 895 -34.32 -75.83 39.05
C MET A 895 -34.31 -74.58 39.94
N GLY A 896 -33.35 -74.42 40.84
CA GLY A 896 -33.25 -73.23 41.70
C GLY A 896 -32.10 -72.32 41.30
N GLY A 897 -30.92 -72.89 41.06
CA GLY A 897 -29.69 -72.14 40.84
C GLY A 897 -29.70 -71.34 39.53
N SER A 898 -30.13 -71.97 38.44
CA SER A 898 -30.19 -71.40 37.09
C SER A 898 -31.06 -70.13 36.98
N LYS A 899 -31.96 -69.91 37.97
CA LYS A 899 -32.79 -68.69 38.07
C LYS A 899 -31.96 -67.43 38.26
N TYR A 900 -30.73 -67.56 38.76
CA TYR A 900 -29.86 -66.42 39.08
C TYR A 900 -28.42 -66.66 38.65
N PHE A 901 -27.92 -67.89 38.75
CA PHE A 901 -26.50 -68.19 38.58
C PHE A 901 -26.23 -69.17 37.45
N ASN A 902 -24.98 -69.22 37.00
CA ASN A 902 -24.43 -70.25 36.13
C ASN A 902 -22.97 -70.57 36.52
N GLY A 903 -22.40 -71.64 35.96
CA GLY A 903 -21.00 -72.04 36.21
C GLY A 903 -20.83 -73.03 37.36
N ILE A 904 -19.58 -73.28 37.74
CA ILE A 904 -19.15 -74.23 38.77
C ILE A 904 -18.03 -73.57 39.58
N ILE A 905 -17.99 -73.82 40.90
CA ILE A 905 -16.80 -73.56 41.75
C ILE A 905 -16.12 -74.91 41.98
N GLN A 906 -14.80 -75.01 41.80
CA GLN A 906 -14.03 -76.21 42.13
C GLN A 906 -12.92 -75.83 43.11
N HIS A 907 -12.82 -76.49 44.26
CA HIS A 907 -11.86 -76.11 45.29
C HIS A 907 -11.32 -77.34 46.03
N ILE A 908 -10.16 -77.21 46.66
CA ILE A 908 -9.54 -78.26 47.49
C ILE A 908 -9.66 -77.99 48.99
N PHE A 909 -9.65 -79.04 49.79
CA PHE A 909 -9.44 -78.98 51.24
C PHE A 909 -8.64 -80.19 51.72
N VAL A 910 -8.09 -80.12 52.93
CA VAL A 910 -7.19 -81.15 53.47
C VAL A 910 -7.89 -81.90 54.61
N VAL A 911 -7.73 -83.23 54.64
CA VAL A 911 -8.07 -84.09 55.77
C VAL A 911 -6.78 -84.54 56.45
N GLU A 912 -6.66 -84.29 57.75
CA GLU A 912 -5.52 -84.62 58.60
C GLU A 912 -5.84 -85.79 59.54
N LYS A 913 -4.82 -86.40 60.16
CA LYS A 913 -4.98 -87.54 61.07
C LYS A 913 -5.72 -87.21 62.36
#